data_AF-A0A849HKX1-F1
#
_entry.id   AF-A0A849HKX1-F1
#
_cell.length_a   1.000
_cell.length_b   1.000
_cell.length_c   1.000
_cell.angle_alpha   90.00
_cell.angle_beta   90.00
_cell.angle_gamma   90.00
#
_symmetry.space_group_name_H-M   'P 1'
#
loop_
_entity.id
_entity.type
_entity.pdbx_description
1 polymer ?
#
loop_
_entity_poly.entity_id
_entity_poly.type
_entity_poly.pdbx_seq_one_letter_code
_entity_poly.pdbx_strand_id
1 'polypeptide(L)'
;MSANPLPAPRAQQLPQERSRAERVAQRRAKLLPTRDDLVDAGFTALLMGLALFGFRTVFFGWEWIVAAVGGIVLALLVTHLVTAYKLPALVTLLGLVVVYFVFGGPLAVRKDLALGIFPTGRTLGDLASTAVNGWKRLLTLLPPVDATVELLAIPLIVALVGTALTYGLARSARAVYAVALPPLAVLALVIVLGVLQPASLLAQGAVFAVALIGWLVVRSARTRAPLQNGAGRGARLGIGTGLLLLAGVAGLVVGPMAPGTNPDLRKVARTEIVPPFDIAQFPSPLAGFRKYTEPNEAKLWDKPLLTVKGAPAGTPLRFATLDTYDGTVWGAGQRAAEDSAEPGAAFQQVGERVAPRGEGKPATVQVTVPEDGYGDVWLPTIGQVTGVRFGGTRQDLLASRLWLNIDTSTAIVPDRLKAGDRYTMNVLLPERVVNGDLPESFTPSTGNLVEDQELGFLDAKLESWTSNADGAWAQFRAIASAMKDDGAYTDGGTKNSVESYYLAGHSYGRLSRFVGVAQLAGNDEQYAATLALAANRLSIPTRVVMGAELPEDGVVRGRDVHAWVEVQDNNGAWVPLLSNTFLPNRNQKPNQLQSKTEQQKVGAQVPPPAGVNPPSVLQGPDQAQNAINLKKPPKKLFDPASWPTWLRFLIFYVLLPILVLVALYWALRGAKAWRRNRHAQRGPTPSRVAWAWDDLVQTSRSYGEKVPRRATRLEQATALTRVPAATGLAARANALVFGPGTPTDQDAADYWAEVNSARSDLRANVDFWHRLRADIDPRPLFAKGPRTEEPSRRLRIPLSLNRKATAS
;
A
#
# COMPACT_ATOMS: atom_id res chain seq x y z
N MET A 1 -66.66 67.43 -6.42
CA MET A 1 -67.00 66.11 -5.84
C MET A 1 -65.72 65.31 -5.68
N SER A 2 -65.44 65.05 -4.42
CA SER A 2 -64.37 64.33 -3.73
C SER A 2 -63.69 63.18 -4.49
N ALA A 3 -62.38 63.28 -4.68
CA ALA A 3 -61.52 62.13 -4.96
C ALA A 3 -61.24 61.38 -3.64
N ASN A 4 -61.67 60.12 -3.53
CA ASN A 4 -61.27 59.25 -2.43
C ASN A 4 -59.81 58.81 -2.62
N PRO A 5 -58.90 59.04 -1.65
CA PRO A 5 -57.57 58.45 -1.71
C PRO A 5 -57.64 56.94 -1.40
N LEU A 6 -56.88 56.16 -2.16
CA LEU A 6 -56.67 54.72 -1.94
C LEU A 6 -56.19 54.47 -0.50
N PRO A 7 -56.69 53.43 0.20
CA PRO A 7 -56.26 53.15 1.56
C PRO A 7 -54.79 52.70 1.57
N ALA A 8 -54.02 53.23 2.52
CA ALA A 8 -52.63 52.84 2.75
C ALA A 8 -52.54 51.32 3.06
N PRO A 9 -51.51 50.61 2.55
CA PRO A 9 -51.35 49.19 2.80
C PRO A 9 -51.19 48.91 4.30
N ARG A 10 -51.90 47.90 4.81
CA ARG A 10 -51.86 47.47 6.22
C ARG A 10 -50.41 47.20 6.63
N ALA A 11 -50.01 47.70 7.81
CA ALA A 11 -48.67 47.56 8.41
C ALA A 11 -48.13 46.10 8.54
N GLN A 12 -48.97 45.09 8.26
CA GLN A 12 -48.58 43.68 8.22
C GLN A 12 -47.83 43.27 6.94
N GLN A 13 -47.66 44.16 5.95
CA GLN A 13 -46.95 43.87 4.68
C GLN A 13 -45.54 44.46 4.58
N LEU A 14 -45.05 45.16 5.62
CA LEU A 14 -43.65 45.59 5.66
C LEU A 14 -42.75 44.41 6.09
N PRO A 15 -41.66 44.09 5.37
CA PRO A 15 -40.72 43.07 5.80
C PRO A 15 -40.11 43.50 7.14
N GLN A 16 -40.53 42.87 8.24
CA GLN A 16 -39.88 43.11 9.52
C GLN A 16 -38.41 42.66 9.41
N GLU A 17 -37.48 43.60 9.63
CA GLU A 17 -36.07 43.28 9.74
C GLU A 17 -35.86 42.37 10.97
N ARG A 18 -35.62 41.10 10.72
CA ARG A 18 -35.40 40.09 11.76
C ARG A 18 -34.23 40.49 12.66
N SER A 19 -34.45 40.42 13.97
CA SER A 19 -33.44 40.78 14.97
C SER A 19 -32.19 39.89 14.83
N ARG A 20 -31.02 40.39 15.29
CA ARG A 20 -29.79 39.58 15.32
C ARG A 20 -29.98 38.28 16.10
N ALA A 21 -30.81 38.29 17.15
CA ALA A 21 -31.11 37.12 17.97
C ALA A 21 -31.86 36.03 17.18
N GLU A 22 -32.85 36.40 16.37
CA GLU A 22 -33.58 35.45 15.52
C GLU A 22 -32.70 34.86 14.41
N ARG A 23 -31.77 35.67 13.86
CA ARG A 23 -30.78 35.21 12.88
C ARG A 23 -29.80 34.20 13.49
N VAL A 24 -29.37 34.42 14.73
CA VAL A 24 -28.51 33.48 15.48
C VAL A 24 -29.27 32.21 15.85
N ALA A 25 -30.52 32.32 16.30
CA ALA A 25 -31.38 31.18 16.60
C ALA A 25 -31.65 30.30 15.37
N GLN A 26 -31.93 30.90 14.19
CA GLN A 26 -32.06 30.16 12.94
C GLN A 26 -30.75 29.50 12.47
N ARG A 27 -29.59 30.12 12.72
CA ARG A 27 -28.29 29.49 12.42
C ARG A 27 -28.03 28.30 13.35
N ARG A 28 -28.30 28.43 14.65
CA ARG A 28 -28.20 27.32 15.62
C ARG A 28 -29.16 26.18 15.29
N ALA A 29 -30.40 26.48 14.94
CA ALA A 29 -31.39 25.47 14.56
C ALA A 29 -30.99 24.66 13.30
N LYS A 30 -30.20 25.24 12.39
CA LYS A 30 -29.65 24.54 11.21
C LYS A 30 -28.48 23.60 11.55
N LEU A 31 -27.81 23.83 12.67
CA LEU A 31 -26.65 23.05 13.13
C LEU A 31 -27.05 21.84 13.99
N LEU A 32 -28.27 21.82 14.53
CA LEU A 32 -28.72 20.72 15.37
C LEU A 32 -29.07 19.51 14.48
N PRO A 33 -28.39 18.37 14.64
CA PRO A 33 -28.66 17.19 13.84
C PRO A 33 -30.04 16.63 14.18
N THR A 34 -30.81 16.25 13.16
CA THR A 34 -32.06 15.53 13.39
C THR A 34 -31.80 14.08 13.82
N ARG A 35 -32.81 13.39 14.34
CA ARG A 35 -32.69 11.95 14.67
C ARG A 35 -32.23 11.12 13.47
N ASP A 36 -32.70 11.44 12.28
CA ASP A 36 -32.30 10.74 11.05
C ASP A 36 -30.84 11.02 10.68
N ASP A 37 -30.38 12.25 10.92
CA ASP A 37 -28.98 12.66 10.70
C ASP A 37 -28.02 11.92 11.63
N LEU A 38 -28.42 11.71 12.89
CA LEU A 38 -27.66 10.95 13.87
C LEU A 38 -27.59 9.46 13.51
N VAL A 39 -28.69 8.88 13.02
CA VAL A 39 -28.69 7.48 12.57
C VAL A 39 -27.79 7.30 11.34
N ASP A 40 -27.87 8.20 10.35
CA ASP A 40 -27.00 8.14 9.17
C ASP A 40 -25.52 8.35 9.55
N ALA A 41 -25.23 9.24 10.50
CA ALA A 41 -23.88 9.42 11.04
C ALA A 41 -23.39 8.16 11.78
N GLY A 42 -24.25 7.53 12.59
CA GLY A 42 -23.92 6.31 13.34
C GLY A 42 -23.61 5.13 12.43
N PHE A 43 -24.44 4.86 11.42
CA PHE A 43 -24.15 3.81 10.43
C PHE A 43 -22.91 4.12 9.59
N THR A 44 -22.70 5.39 9.23
CA THR A 44 -21.47 5.80 8.54
C THR A 44 -20.24 5.50 9.39
N ALA A 45 -20.24 5.93 10.65
CA ALA A 45 -19.12 5.71 11.57
C ALA A 45 -18.86 4.21 11.79
N LEU A 46 -19.92 3.41 11.94
CA LEU A 46 -19.82 1.95 12.11
C LEU A 46 -19.21 1.28 10.88
N LEU A 47 -19.73 1.57 9.68
CA LEU A 47 -19.23 0.96 8.43
C LEU A 47 -17.80 1.40 8.12
N MET A 48 -17.46 2.67 8.33
CA MET A 48 -16.09 3.16 8.16
C MET A 48 -15.14 2.51 9.17
N GLY A 49 -15.56 2.40 10.44
CA GLY A 49 -14.78 1.72 11.48
C GLY A 49 -14.52 0.25 11.15
N LEU A 50 -15.55 -0.48 10.71
CA LEU A 50 -15.43 -1.89 10.30
C LEU A 50 -14.53 -2.05 9.07
N ALA A 51 -14.63 -1.15 8.08
CA ALA A 51 -13.74 -1.19 6.92
C ALA A 51 -12.28 -0.93 7.30
N LEU A 52 -12.04 0.15 8.06
CA LEU A 52 -10.71 0.57 8.52
C LEU A 52 -10.10 -0.40 9.54
N PHE A 53 -10.89 -1.27 10.18
CA PHE A 53 -10.39 -2.34 11.05
C PHE A 53 -9.39 -3.26 10.32
N GLY A 54 -9.46 -3.35 8.99
CA GLY A 54 -8.46 -4.07 8.19
C GLY A 54 -7.04 -3.55 8.34
N PHE A 55 -6.86 -2.28 8.73
CA PHE A 55 -5.54 -1.72 9.01
C PHE A 55 -4.89 -2.29 10.28
N ARG A 56 -5.61 -3.06 11.09
CA ARG A 56 -5.07 -3.73 12.28
C ARG A 56 -3.89 -4.66 11.95
N THR A 57 -3.89 -5.32 10.79
CA THR A 57 -2.79 -6.19 10.34
C THR A 57 -1.74 -5.43 9.52
N VAL A 58 -2.01 -4.17 9.16
CA VAL A 58 -1.11 -3.34 8.35
C VAL A 58 -0.23 -2.45 9.23
N PHE A 59 -0.74 -1.94 10.35
CA PHE A 59 -0.02 -1.03 11.23
C PHE A 59 0.19 -1.65 12.61
N PHE A 60 1.38 -1.43 13.16
CA PHE A 60 1.68 -1.80 14.54
C PHE A 60 1.04 -0.81 15.52
N GLY A 61 0.64 -1.29 16.70
CA GLY A 61 0.14 -0.44 17.78
C GLY A 61 -1.34 -0.03 17.67
N TRP A 62 -1.69 1.04 18.37
CA TRP A 62 -3.05 1.60 18.50
C TRP A 62 -3.18 3.00 17.87
N GLU A 63 -2.08 3.59 17.46
CA GLU A 63 -1.97 4.96 16.96
C GLU A 63 -2.77 5.14 15.66
N TRP A 64 -2.83 4.11 14.80
CA TRP A 64 -3.68 4.10 13.62
C TRP A 64 -5.18 4.20 13.96
N ILE A 65 -5.60 3.75 15.15
CA ILE A 65 -6.99 3.89 15.63
C ILE A 65 -7.27 5.37 15.88
N VAL A 66 -6.32 6.10 16.47
CA VAL A 66 -6.44 7.55 16.70
C VAL A 66 -6.58 8.29 15.38
N ALA A 67 -5.75 7.95 14.40
CA ALA A 67 -5.81 8.52 13.05
C ALA A 67 -7.15 8.21 12.35
N ALA A 68 -7.60 6.95 12.42
CA ALA A 68 -8.85 6.50 11.81
C ALA A 68 -10.09 7.13 12.47
N VAL A 69 -10.21 7.04 13.80
CA VAL A 69 -11.33 7.60 14.56
C VAL A 69 -11.34 9.12 14.46
N GLY A 70 -10.17 9.77 14.58
CA GLY A 70 -10.03 11.20 14.39
C GLY A 70 -10.50 11.63 12.99
N GLY A 71 -10.11 10.90 11.95
CA GLY A 71 -10.57 11.13 10.58
C GLY A 71 -12.08 10.97 10.42
N ILE A 72 -12.69 9.94 11.00
CA ILE A 72 -14.15 9.74 10.97
C ILE A 72 -14.86 10.92 11.64
N VAL A 73 -14.47 11.27 12.87
CA VAL A 73 -15.11 12.36 13.64
C VAL A 73 -14.98 13.68 12.90
N LEU A 74 -13.79 14.02 12.44
CA LEU A 74 -13.53 15.29 11.74
C LEU A 74 -14.29 15.37 10.40
N ALA A 75 -14.35 14.29 9.63
CA ALA A 75 -15.11 14.26 8.38
C ALA A 75 -16.63 14.36 8.60
N LEU A 76 -17.17 13.73 9.65
CA LEU A 76 -18.57 13.89 10.03
C LEU A 76 -18.86 15.35 10.37
N LEU A 77 -18.01 16.00 11.17
CA LEU A 77 -18.17 17.41 11.55
C LEU A 77 -18.13 18.34 10.33
N VAL A 78 -17.09 18.25 9.50
CA VAL A 78 -16.95 19.08 8.29
C VAL A 78 -18.12 18.89 7.34
N THR A 79 -18.49 17.64 7.07
CA THR A 79 -19.57 17.32 6.13
C THR A 79 -20.94 17.72 6.69
N HIS A 80 -21.15 17.57 7.99
CA HIS A 80 -22.37 18.03 8.65
C HIS A 80 -22.51 19.55 8.54
N LEU A 81 -21.45 20.32 8.83
CA LEU A 81 -21.45 21.77 8.69
C LEU A 81 -21.75 22.21 7.25
N VAL A 82 -21.07 21.63 6.26
CA VAL A 82 -21.27 21.96 4.84
C VAL A 82 -22.70 21.65 4.39
N THR A 83 -23.23 20.49 4.77
CA THR A 83 -24.61 20.09 4.39
C THR A 83 -25.68 20.90 5.11
N ALA A 84 -25.48 21.24 6.39
CA ALA A 84 -26.35 22.10 7.18
C ALA A 84 -26.49 23.51 6.56
N TYR A 85 -25.37 24.09 6.12
CA TYR A 85 -25.35 25.39 5.44
C TYR A 85 -25.66 25.31 3.95
N LYS A 86 -25.89 24.11 3.40
CA LYS A 86 -26.12 23.85 1.98
C LYS A 86 -25.01 24.46 1.11
N LEU A 87 -23.76 24.36 1.55
CA LEU A 87 -22.62 24.86 0.79
C LEU A 87 -22.29 23.90 -0.37
N PRO A 88 -21.56 24.36 -1.41
CA PRO A 88 -21.12 23.50 -2.50
C PRO A 88 -20.21 22.36 -2.01
N ALA A 89 -20.22 21.22 -2.70
CA ALA A 89 -19.38 20.06 -2.36
C ALA A 89 -17.88 20.38 -2.35
N LEU A 90 -17.46 21.38 -3.13
CA LEU A 90 -16.09 21.89 -3.12
C LEU A 90 -15.66 22.40 -1.74
N VAL A 91 -16.57 22.99 -0.97
CA VAL A 91 -16.26 23.46 0.39
C VAL A 91 -15.98 22.29 1.32
N THR A 92 -16.64 21.14 1.13
CA THR A 92 -16.29 19.91 1.85
C THR A 92 -14.87 19.49 1.53
N LEU A 93 -14.49 19.43 0.24
CA LEU A 93 -13.14 19.06 -0.17
C LEU A 93 -12.07 19.98 0.45
N LEU A 94 -12.24 21.29 0.33
CA LEU A 94 -11.31 22.27 0.91
C LEU A 94 -11.25 22.14 2.44
N GLY A 95 -12.40 21.93 3.09
CA GLY A 95 -12.47 21.69 4.53
C GLY A 95 -11.70 20.45 4.96
N LEU A 96 -11.82 19.34 4.23
CA LEU A 96 -11.06 18.11 4.50
C LEU A 96 -9.55 18.33 4.33
N VAL A 97 -9.13 19.07 3.30
CA VAL A 97 -7.70 19.40 3.10
C VAL A 97 -7.15 20.23 4.26
N VAL A 98 -7.86 21.28 4.68
CA VAL A 98 -7.46 22.12 5.82
C VAL A 98 -7.38 21.27 7.09
N VAL A 99 -8.40 20.46 7.37
CA VAL A 99 -8.43 19.58 8.54
C VAL A 99 -7.29 18.56 8.50
N TYR A 100 -6.99 17.98 7.34
CA TYR A 100 -5.88 17.05 7.19
C TYR A 100 -4.54 17.71 7.53
N PHE A 101 -4.26 18.92 7.08
CA PHE A 101 -3.00 19.60 7.40
C PHE A 101 -2.94 20.12 8.85
N VAL A 102 -4.06 20.57 9.42
CA VAL A 102 -4.12 21.08 10.80
C VAL A 102 -4.03 19.95 11.81
N PHE A 103 -4.78 18.86 11.61
CA PHE A 103 -4.88 17.75 12.56
C PHE A 103 -4.03 16.54 12.19
N GLY A 104 -3.48 16.47 10.97
CA GLY A 104 -2.62 15.36 10.54
C GLY A 104 -1.33 15.25 11.32
N GLY A 105 -0.80 16.36 11.84
CA GLY A 105 0.32 16.35 12.78
C GLY A 105 0.00 15.57 14.06
N PRO A 106 -0.89 16.06 14.93
CA PRO A 106 -1.22 15.39 16.20
C PRO A 106 -1.86 14.00 16.02
N LEU A 107 -2.60 13.76 14.94
CA LEU A 107 -3.29 12.49 14.72
C LEU A 107 -2.43 11.42 14.01
N ALA A 108 -1.42 11.81 13.24
CA ALA A 108 -0.61 10.87 12.46
C ALA A 108 0.92 11.12 12.54
N VAL A 109 1.40 12.35 12.31
CA VAL A 109 2.84 12.67 12.22
C VAL A 109 3.31 13.47 13.44
N ARG A 110 3.62 12.77 14.54
CA ARG A 110 3.91 13.39 15.86
C ARG A 110 5.35 13.85 16.09
N LYS A 111 6.32 13.37 15.29
CA LYS A 111 7.76 13.52 15.56
C LYS A 111 8.27 14.97 15.59
N ASP A 112 7.72 15.85 14.73
CA ASP A 112 8.25 17.20 14.49
C ASP A 112 7.21 18.29 14.81
N LEU A 113 6.39 18.11 15.86
CA LEU A 113 5.38 19.10 16.26
C LEU A 113 5.98 20.20 17.15
N ALA A 114 5.67 21.46 16.83
CA ALA A 114 5.97 22.57 17.71
C ALA A 114 5.07 22.48 18.96
N LEU A 115 5.68 22.54 20.15
CA LEU A 115 4.99 22.39 21.44
C LEU A 115 4.16 21.09 21.55
N GLY A 116 4.48 20.06 20.74
CA GLY A 116 3.78 18.78 20.73
C GLY A 116 2.38 18.78 20.09
N ILE A 117 1.90 19.90 19.56
CA ILE A 117 0.53 20.03 19.01
C ILE A 117 0.50 20.66 17.61
N PHE A 118 1.33 21.67 17.35
CA PHE A 118 1.23 22.46 16.12
C PHE A 118 2.11 21.88 15.00
N PRO A 119 1.57 21.67 13.79
CA PRO A 119 2.35 21.21 12.64
C PRO A 119 3.47 22.21 12.29
N THR A 120 4.69 21.72 12.10
CA THR A 120 5.80 22.52 11.56
C THR A 120 5.85 22.42 10.04
N GLY A 121 6.68 23.25 9.39
CA GLY A 121 6.90 23.16 7.94
C GLY A 121 7.36 21.77 7.48
N ARG A 122 8.12 21.05 8.32
CA ARG A 122 8.54 19.67 8.08
C ARG A 122 7.35 18.70 8.17
N THR A 123 6.51 18.82 9.21
CA THR A 123 5.27 18.04 9.34
C THR A 123 4.36 18.20 8.13
N LEU A 124 4.20 19.43 7.61
CA LEU A 124 3.39 19.69 6.43
C LEU A 124 3.98 19.04 5.16
N GLY A 125 5.30 19.06 5.03
CA GLY A 125 6.03 18.36 3.96
C GLY A 125 5.84 16.85 4.01
N ASP A 126 5.95 16.27 5.20
CA ASP A 126 5.76 14.83 5.46
C ASP A 126 4.32 14.38 5.16
N LEU A 127 3.32 15.15 5.60
CA LEU A 127 1.91 14.92 5.26
C LEU A 127 1.64 15.00 3.75
N ALA A 128 2.16 16.04 3.08
CA ALA A 128 2.02 16.18 1.64
C ALA A 128 2.70 15.04 0.87
N SER A 129 3.90 14.65 1.28
CA SER A 129 4.64 13.51 0.73
C SER A 129 3.87 12.21 0.92
N THR A 130 3.32 11.98 2.12
CA THR A 130 2.54 10.78 2.42
C THR A 130 1.24 10.72 1.63
N ALA A 131 0.56 11.85 1.43
CA ALA A 131 -0.66 11.88 0.62
C ALA A 131 -0.43 11.45 -0.84
N VAL A 132 0.76 11.72 -1.41
CA VAL A 132 1.09 11.41 -2.81
C VAL A 132 1.84 10.09 -2.97
N ASN A 133 2.86 9.86 -2.12
CA ASN A 133 3.80 8.75 -2.22
C ASN A 133 3.58 7.67 -1.14
N GLY A 134 2.75 7.96 -0.12
CA GLY A 134 2.56 7.07 1.03
C GLY A 134 1.97 5.73 0.64
N TRP A 135 1.04 5.69 -0.32
CA TRP A 135 0.47 4.42 -0.79
C TRP A 135 1.52 3.51 -1.42
N LYS A 136 2.49 4.06 -2.17
CA LYS A 136 3.60 3.25 -2.72
C LYS A 136 4.48 2.72 -1.60
N ARG A 137 4.88 3.60 -0.68
CA ARG A 137 5.71 3.23 0.48
C ARG A 137 5.04 2.17 1.35
N LEU A 138 3.73 2.27 1.58
CA LEU A 138 2.97 1.29 2.34
C LEU A 138 2.98 -0.09 1.68
N LEU A 139 2.92 -0.14 0.34
CA LEU A 139 2.96 -1.40 -0.42
C LEU A 139 4.36 -2.01 -0.49
N THR A 140 5.42 -1.19 -0.43
CA THR A 140 6.81 -1.66 -0.51
C THR A 140 7.44 -1.97 0.85
N LEU A 141 6.86 -1.48 1.96
CA LEU A 141 7.34 -1.75 3.31
C LEU A 141 6.71 -3.04 3.87
N LEU A 142 7.52 -3.81 4.59
CA LEU A 142 7.06 -5.00 5.29
C LEU A 142 6.03 -4.61 6.39
N PRO A 143 4.85 -5.24 6.43
CA PRO A 143 3.86 -5.02 7.47
C PRO A 143 4.16 -5.93 8.69
N PRO A 144 3.72 -5.56 9.90
CA PRO A 144 3.03 -4.33 10.24
C PRO A 144 3.98 -3.13 10.27
N VAL A 145 3.56 -2.03 9.65
CA VAL A 145 4.32 -0.78 9.57
C VAL A 145 4.24 -0.03 10.89
N ASP A 146 5.37 0.50 11.36
CA ASP A 146 5.44 1.25 12.61
C ASP A 146 4.64 2.56 12.57
N ALA A 147 4.04 2.88 13.72
CA ALA A 147 3.34 4.13 13.99
C ALA A 147 4.26 5.37 13.98
N THR A 148 5.58 5.19 14.10
CA THR A 148 6.57 6.27 14.05
C THR A 148 6.81 6.78 12.63
N VAL A 149 6.41 6.00 11.63
CA VAL A 149 6.51 6.38 10.22
C VAL A 149 5.34 7.29 9.84
N GLU A 150 5.59 8.25 8.95
CA GLU A 150 4.63 9.24 8.45
C GLU A 150 3.35 8.62 7.83
N LEU A 151 3.37 7.30 7.58
CA LEU A 151 2.33 6.51 6.93
C LEU A 151 1.02 6.38 7.71
N LEU A 152 1.00 6.71 9.01
CA LEU A 152 -0.26 6.84 9.77
C LEU A 152 -1.23 7.87 9.17
N ALA A 153 -0.74 8.76 8.31
CA ALA A 153 -1.59 9.70 7.61
C ALA A 153 -2.51 9.00 6.58
N ILE A 154 -2.20 7.77 6.16
CA ILE A 154 -3.04 6.99 5.22
C ILE A 154 -4.39 6.62 5.86
N PRO A 155 -4.43 5.94 7.04
CA PRO A 155 -5.69 5.73 7.77
C PRO A 155 -6.51 7.02 7.94
N LEU A 156 -5.85 8.14 8.25
CA LEU A 156 -6.51 9.44 8.38
C LEU A 156 -7.14 9.91 7.06
N ILE A 157 -6.42 9.85 5.93
CA ILE A 157 -6.93 10.25 4.61
C ILE A 157 -8.12 9.37 4.20
N VAL A 158 -7.98 8.05 4.33
CA VAL A 158 -9.03 7.09 3.97
C VAL A 158 -10.27 7.30 4.83
N ALA A 159 -10.09 7.51 6.13
CA ALA A 159 -11.18 7.86 7.05
C ALA A 159 -11.85 9.19 6.67
N LEU A 160 -11.07 10.24 6.40
CA LEU A 160 -11.60 11.56 6.06
C LEU A 160 -12.44 11.52 4.76
N VAL A 161 -11.86 10.97 3.70
CA VAL A 161 -12.50 10.93 2.37
C VAL A 161 -13.67 9.94 2.37
N GLY A 162 -13.47 8.73 2.89
CA GLY A 162 -14.49 7.68 2.94
C GLY A 162 -15.72 8.12 3.73
N THR A 163 -15.50 8.68 4.92
CA THR A 163 -16.59 9.17 5.79
C THR A 163 -17.33 10.34 5.16
N ALA A 164 -16.60 11.32 4.58
CA ALA A 164 -17.22 12.49 3.97
C ALA A 164 -18.07 12.13 2.74
N LEU A 165 -17.61 11.19 1.91
CA LEU A 165 -18.38 10.68 0.77
C LEU A 165 -19.62 9.91 1.23
N THR A 166 -19.45 9.00 2.20
CA THR A 166 -20.54 8.17 2.74
C THR A 166 -21.64 9.04 3.37
N TYR A 167 -21.26 9.93 4.29
CA TYR A 167 -22.20 10.82 4.97
C TYR A 167 -22.75 11.90 4.03
N GLY A 168 -21.93 12.47 3.15
CA GLY A 168 -22.36 13.48 2.18
C GLY A 168 -23.40 12.95 1.19
N LEU A 169 -23.23 11.70 0.72
CA LEU A 169 -24.23 11.01 -0.09
C LEU A 169 -25.48 10.65 0.73
N ALA A 170 -25.32 10.21 1.98
CA ALA A 170 -26.46 9.99 2.87
C ALA A 170 -27.31 11.27 3.05
N ARG A 171 -26.70 12.46 3.03
CA ARG A 171 -27.41 13.75 3.15
C ARG A 171 -28.02 14.25 1.84
N SER A 172 -27.45 13.91 0.68
CA SER A 172 -27.81 14.52 -0.60
C SER A 172 -28.53 13.57 -1.58
N ALA A 173 -28.27 12.28 -1.51
CA ALA A 173 -28.77 11.29 -2.45
C ALA A 173 -30.16 10.76 -2.03
N ARG A 174 -31.10 10.78 -2.99
CA ARG A 174 -32.43 10.16 -2.84
C ARG A 174 -32.44 8.67 -3.17
N ALA A 175 -31.47 8.19 -3.92
CA ALA A 175 -31.32 6.77 -4.25
C ALA A 175 -30.72 6.04 -3.04
N VAL A 176 -31.46 5.05 -2.51
CA VAL A 176 -31.07 4.29 -1.31
C VAL A 176 -29.74 3.55 -1.54
N TYR A 177 -29.56 2.96 -2.72
CA TYR A 177 -28.38 2.14 -3.04
C TYR A 177 -27.09 2.94 -3.28
N ALA A 178 -27.19 4.22 -3.65
CA ALA A 178 -26.00 5.06 -3.92
C ALA A 178 -25.12 5.25 -2.67
N VAL A 179 -25.71 5.08 -1.49
CA VAL A 179 -25.05 5.26 -0.19
C VAL A 179 -24.20 4.04 0.19
N ALA A 180 -24.43 2.88 -0.42
CA ALA A 180 -23.62 1.67 -0.20
C ALA A 180 -22.26 1.70 -0.93
N LEU A 181 -22.13 2.50 -1.99
CA LEU A 181 -20.94 2.51 -2.82
C LEU A 181 -19.68 2.98 -2.09
N PRO A 182 -19.67 4.12 -1.37
CA PRO A 182 -18.46 4.57 -0.67
C PRO A 182 -17.95 3.60 0.40
N PRO A 183 -18.77 3.04 1.33
CA PRO A 183 -18.24 2.11 2.32
C PRO A 183 -17.70 0.82 1.71
N LEU A 184 -18.33 0.29 0.65
CA LEU A 184 -17.80 -0.86 -0.09
C LEU A 184 -16.47 -0.55 -0.78
N ALA A 185 -16.34 0.65 -1.38
CA ALA A 185 -15.09 1.09 -2.00
C ALA A 185 -13.97 1.25 -0.97
N VAL A 186 -14.25 1.77 0.22
CA VAL A 186 -13.28 1.88 1.32
C VAL A 186 -12.87 0.49 1.81
N LEU A 187 -13.82 -0.43 1.99
CA LEU A 187 -13.52 -1.82 2.37
C LEU A 187 -12.61 -2.48 1.34
N ALA A 188 -12.94 -2.37 0.04
CA ALA A 188 -12.11 -2.89 -1.05
C ALA A 188 -10.71 -2.26 -1.06
N LEU A 189 -10.61 -0.93 -0.88
CA LEU A 189 -9.33 -0.23 -0.81
C LEU A 189 -8.47 -0.72 0.36
N VAL A 190 -9.05 -0.92 1.55
CA VAL A 190 -8.32 -1.44 2.72
C VAL A 190 -7.87 -2.88 2.50
N ILE A 191 -8.65 -3.70 1.80
CA ILE A 191 -8.24 -5.07 1.42
C ILE A 191 -7.06 -5.03 0.44
N VAL A 192 -7.12 -4.16 -0.58
CA VAL A 192 -6.07 -3.99 -1.60
C VAL A 192 -4.76 -3.46 -1.01
N LEU A 193 -4.85 -2.54 -0.03
CA LEU A 193 -3.71 -2.00 0.72
C LEU A 193 -3.28 -2.88 1.91
N GLY A 194 -4.00 -3.98 2.15
CA GLY A 194 -3.87 -4.83 3.33
C GLY A 194 -2.70 -5.81 3.26
N VAL A 195 -2.82 -6.90 4.00
CA VAL A 195 -1.95 -8.09 3.93
C VAL A 195 -2.79 -9.32 3.61
N LEU A 196 -2.14 -10.43 3.21
CA LEU A 196 -2.83 -11.67 2.85
C LEU A 196 -3.68 -12.22 4.00
N GLN A 197 -3.24 -12.06 5.25
CA GLN A 197 -4.02 -12.45 6.42
C GLN A 197 -5.10 -11.40 6.78
N PRO A 198 -6.40 -11.77 6.81
CA PRO A 198 -7.46 -10.84 7.15
C PRO A 198 -7.43 -10.49 8.64
N ALA A 199 -7.67 -9.22 8.98
CA ALA A 199 -7.74 -8.81 10.38
C ALA A 199 -8.89 -9.49 11.13
N SER A 200 -10.04 -9.64 10.47
CA SER A 200 -11.16 -10.47 10.93
C SER A 200 -12.18 -10.64 9.81
N LEU A 201 -12.38 -11.88 9.36
CA LEU A 201 -13.43 -12.23 8.39
C LEU A 201 -14.83 -11.92 8.93
N LEU A 202 -15.03 -12.09 10.23
CA LEU A 202 -16.32 -11.84 10.89
C LEU A 202 -16.64 -10.34 10.90
N ALA A 203 -15.69 -9.49 11.27
CA ALA A 203 -15.92 -8.04 11.34
C ALA A 203 -16.07 -7.41 9.95
N GLN A 204 -15.15 -7.71 9.03
CA GLN A 204 -15.09 -7.07 7.71
C GLN A 204 -16.06 -7.69 6.69
N GLY A 205 -16.47 -8.95 6.88
CA GLY A 205 -17.44 -9.64 6.04
C GLY A 205 -18.84 -9.57 6.63
N ALA A 206 -19.11 -10.41 7.64
CA ALA A 206 -20.46 -10.62 8.16
C ALA A 206 -21.05 -9.37 8.84
N VAL A 207 -20.34 -8.79 9.80
CA VAL A 207 -20.84 -7.62 10.56
C VAL A 207 -20.99 -6.40 9.66
N PHE A 208 -20.02 -6.16 8.77
CA PHE A 208 -20.10 -5.10 7.78
C PHE A 208 -21.33 -5.25 6.87
N ALA A 209 -21.58 -6.47 6.33
CA ALA A 209 -22.73 -6.73 5.48
C ALA A 209 -24.06 -6.52 6.22
N VAL A 210 -24.18 -7.02 7.45
CA VAL A 210 -25.38 -6.85 8.29
C VAL A 210 -25.62 -5.37 8.60
N ALA A 211 -24.58 -4.62 8.98
CA ALA A 211 -24.68 -3.19 9.24
C ALA A 211 -25.10 -2.41 7.98
N LEU A 212 -24.56 -2.76 6.82
CA LEU A 212 -24.89 -2.12 5.55
C LEU A 212 -26.34 -2.40 5.13
N ILE A 213 -26.78 -3.66 5.20
CA ILE A 213 -28.15 -4.05 4.89
C ILE A 213 -29.12 -3.38 5.87
N GLY A 214 -28.81 -3.40 7.17
CA GLY A 214 -29.59 -2.73 8.20
C GLY A 214 -29.76 -1.23 7.92
N TRP A 215 -28.68 -0.56 7.50
CA TRP A 215 -28.73 0.85 7.12
C TRP A 215 -29.63 1.09 5.90
N LEU A 216 -29.51 0.27 4.85
CA LEU A 216 -30.34 0.36 3.65
C LEU A 216 -31.82 0.11 3.95
N VAL A 217 -32.14 -0.81 4.85
CA VAL A 217 -33.51 -1.09 5.31
C VAL A 217 -34.08 0.15 6.03
N VAL A 218 -33.36 0.68 7.01
CA VAL A 218 -33.77 1.89 7.76
C VAL A 218 -33.98 3.07 6.81
N ARG A 219 -33.09 3.26 5.85
CA ARG A 219 -33.17 4.34 4.86
C ARG A 219 -34.33 4.15 3.88
N SER A 220 -34.56 2.93 3.40
CA SER A 220 -35.65 2.62 2.48
C SER A 220 -37.02 2.93 3.09
N ALA A 221 -37.18 2.69 4.40
CA ALA A 221 -38.39 3.00 5.15
C ALA A 221 -38.68 4.51 5.22
N ARG A 222 -37.65 5.36 5.22
CA ARG A 222 -37.77 6.83 5.23
C ARG A 222 -38.14 7.41 3.86
N THR A 223 -37.70 6.78 2.78
CA THR A 223 -37.81 7.33 1.41
C THR A 223 -39.07 6.93 0.63
N ARG A 224 -39.89 6.00 1.15
CA ARG A 224 -41.12 5.55 0.49
C ARG A 224 -42.28 6.52 0.70
N ALA A 225 -43.15 6.66 -0.30
CA ALA A 225 -44.29 7.56 -0.25
C ALA A 225 -45.33 7.08 0.80
N PRO A 226 -45.99 8.00 1.54
CA PRO A 226 -46.93 7.65 2.61
C PRO A 226 -48.09 6.72 2.20
N LEU A 227 -48.43 6.69 0.90
CA LEU A 227 -49.53 5.90 0.33
C LEU A 227 -49.25 4.38 0.25
N GLN A 228 -48.02 3.92 0.53
CA GLN A 228 -47.65 2.50 0.61
C GLN A 228 -47.45 2.00 2.06
N ASN A 229 -47.84 2.81 3.07
CA ASN A 229 -47.62 2.52 4.49
C ASN A 229 -48.58 1.48 5.10
N GLY A 230 -49.30 0.69 4.30
CA GLY A 230 -50.26 -0.33 4.76
C GLY A 230 -49.62 -1.59 5.38
N ALA A 231 -48.33 -1.86 5.12
CA ALA A 231 -47.64 -2.96 5.78
C ALA A 231 -47.24 -2.54 7.21
N GLY A 232 -47.86 -3.17 8.22
CA GLY A 232 -47.57 -2.94 9.63
C GLY A 232 -46.09 -3.14 10.00
N ARG A 233 -45.68 -2.61 11.16
CA ARG A 233 -44.30 -2.66 11.67
C ARG A 233 -43.71 -4.09 11.64
N GLY A 234 -44.54 -5.11 11.82
CA GLY A 234 -44.18 -6.54 11.76
C GLY A 234 -43.82 -7.07 10.36
N ALA A 235 -44.54 -6.68 9.31
CA ALA A 235 -44.21 -7.09 7.94
C ALA A 235 -42.88 -6.46 7.44
N ARG A 236 -42.55 -5.27 7.96
CA ARG A 236 -41.28 -4.57 7.68
C ARG A 236 -40.09 -5.25 8.36
N LEU A 237 -40.28 -5.68 9.61
CA LEU A 237 -39.31 -6.51 10.32
C LEU A 237 -39.15 -7.86 9.62
N GLY A 238 -40.25 -8.51 9.21
CA GLY A 238 -40.22 -9.80 8.50
C GLY A 238 -39.46 -9.77 7.17
N ILE A 239 -39.67 -8.75 6.33
CA ILE A 239 -38.92 -8.60 5.06
C ILE A 239 -37.45 -8.26 5.32
N GLY A 240 -37.15 -7.41 6.30
CA GLY A 240 -35.79 -7.07 6.68
C GLY A 240 -35.02 -8.28 7.22
N THR A 241 -35.63 -9.05 8.12
CA THR A 241 -35.10 -10.29 8.66
C THR A 241 -34.96 -11.35 7.57
N GLY A 242 -35.93 -11.46 6.66
CA GLY A 242 -35.88 -12.37 5.52
C GLY A 242 -34.73 -12.07 4.57
N LEU A 243 -34.50 -10.79 4.23
CA LEU A 243 -33.36 -10.37 3.41
C LEU A 243 -32.01 -10.56 4.12
N LEU A 244 -31.94 -10.33 5.44
CA LEU A 244 -30.74 -10.59 6.24
C LEU A 244 -30.43 -12.08 6.33
N LEU A 245 -31.45 -12.94 6.51
CA LEU A 245 -31.30 -14.39 6.47
C LEU A 245 -30.86 -14.86 5.09
N LEU A 246 -31.46 -14.34 4.03
CA LEU A 246 -31.13 -14.73 2.66
C LEU A 246 -29.72 -14.26 2.25
N ALA A 247 -29.30 -13.08 2.71
CA ALA A 247 -27.93 -12.60 2.55
C ALA A 247 -26.93 -13.40 3.42
N GLY A 248 -27.31 -13.81 4.62
CA GLY A 248 -26.50 -14.68 5.48
C GLY A 248 -26.29 -16.07 4.89
N VAL A 249 -27.37 -16.68 4.36
CA VAL A 249 -27.32 -17.97 3.65
C VAL A 249 -26.51 -17.83 2.36
N ALA A 250 -26.72 -16.78 1.57
CA ALA A 250 -25.89 -16.50 0.40
C ALA A 250 -24.41 -16.28 0.78
N GLY A 251 -24.12 -15.63 1.89
CA GLY A 251 -22.76 -15.46 2.40
C GLY A 251 -22.11 -16.78 2.82
N LEU A 252 -22.86 -17.71 3.42
CA LEU A 252 -22.37 -19.04 3.82
C LEU A 252 -22.18 -19.98 2.63
N VAL A 253 -23.05 -19.90 1.61
CA VAL A 253 -23.06 -20.81 0.46
C VAL A 253 -22.22 -20.28 -0.70
N VAL A 254 -22.39 -19.01 -1.07
CA VAL A 254 -21.67 -18.36 -2.18
C VAL A 254 -20.34 -17.79 -1.71
N GLY A 255 -20.20 -17.42 -0.44
CA GLY A 255 -18.95 -16.87 0.12
C GLY A 255 -17.74 -17.75 -0.19
N PRO A 256 -17.73 -19.05 0.14
CA PRO A 256 -16.62 -19.96 -0.19
C PRO A 256 -16.34 -20.09 -1.69
N MET A 257 -17.33 -19.84 -2.55
CA MET A 257 -17.22 -19.90 -4.01
C MET A 257 -16.92 -18.54 -4.66
N ALA A 258 -16.85 -17.47 -3.88
CA ALA A 258 -16.60 -16.13 -4.38
C ALA A 258 -15.10 -15.96 -4.72
N PRO A 259 -14.75 -15.28 -5.82
CA PRO A 259 -13.35 -15.03 -6.14
C PRO A 259 -12.66 -14.27 -4.99
N GLY A 260 -11.61 -14.88 -4.41
CA GLY A 260 -10.80 -14.33 -3.32
C GLY A 260 -10.98 -14.98 -1.93
N THR A 261 -11.76 -16.06 -1.79
CA THR A 261 -11.90 -16.82 -0.53
C THR A 261 -10.93 -17.99 -0.35
N ASN A 262 -10.29 -18.46 -1.41
CA ASN A 262 -9.10 -19.29 -1.25
C ASN A 262 -7.95 -18.42 -0.74
N PRO A 263 -7.18 -18.86 0.28
CA PRO A 263 -5.94 -18.20 0.70
C PRO A 263 -5.02 -17.91 -0.49
N ASP A 264 -4.98 -18.83 -1.45
CA ASP A 264 -4.16 -18.75 -2.68
C ASP A 264 -4.70 -17.76 -3.74
N LEU A 265 -5.95 -17.30 -3.60
CA LEU A 265 -6.61 -16.39 -4.56
C LEU A 265 -6.79 -14.97 -4.01
N ARG A 266 -6.48 -14.72 -2.74
CA ARG A 266 -6.55 -13.36 -2.20
C ARG A 266 -5.41 -12.53 -2.78
N LYS A 267 -5.73 -11.68 -3.76
CA LYS A 267 -4.78 -10.74 -4.34
C LYS A 267 -4.74 -9.43 -3.56
N VAL A 268 -3.56 -9.07 -3.09
CA VAL A 268 -3.25 -7.77 -2.47
C VAL A 268 -2.29 -7.05 -3.41
N ALA A 269 -2.34 -5.72 -3.51
CA ALA A 269 -1.47 -5.02 -4.47
C ALA A 269 0.03 -5.26 -4.21
N ARG A 270 0.41 -5.56 -2.96
CA ARG A 270 1.80 -5.82 -2.55
C ARG A 270 2.40 -7.11 -3.11
N THR A 271 1.60 -8.13 -3.43
CA THR A 271 2.11 -9.42 -3.93
C THR A 271 2.58 -9.35 -5.38
N GLU A 272 2.07 -8.39 -6.15
CA GLU A 272 2.41 -8.18 -7.56
C GLU A 272 3.46 -7.06 -7.74
N ILE A 273 3.79 -6.33 -6.67
CA ILE A 273 4.80 -5.27 -6.67
C ILE A 273 6.07 -5.81 -6.02
N VAL A 274 6.97 -6.36 -6.83
CA VAL A 274 8.31 -6.75 -6.37
C VAL A 274 9.15 -5.48 -6.18
N PRO A 275 9.64 -5.19 -4.96
CA PRO A 275 10.59 -4.10 -4.77
C PRO A 275 11.83 -4.36 -5.64
N PRO A 276 12.36 -3.37 -6.38
CA PRO A 276 13.55 -3.55 -7.19
C PRO A 276 14.79 -3.59 -6.27
N PHE A 277 14.97 -4.71 -5.56
CA PHE A 277 16.14 -4.97 -4.76
C PHE A 277 16.81 -6.24 -5.26
N ASP A 278 17.83 -6.04 -6.08
CA ASP A 278 18.66 -7.12 -6.58
C ASP A 278 19.79 -7.38 -5.58
N ILE A 279 19.77 -8.55 -4.93
CA ILE A 279 20.84 -8.95 -4.00
C ILE A 279 22.10 -9.42 -4.75
N ALA A 280 21.98 -9.83 -6.03
CA ALA A 280 23.10 -10.33 -6.82
C ALA A 280 24.20 -9.28 -7.07
N GLN A 281 23.83 -8.00 -7.01
CA GLN A 281 24.79 -6.89 -7.16
C GLN A 281 25.76 -6.79 -5.97
N PHE A 282 25.47 -7.47 -4.85
CA PHE A 282 26.31 -7.46 -3.65
C PHE A 282 27.14 -8.75 -3.57
N PRO A 283 28.47 -8.65 -3.42
CA PRO A 283 29.32 -9.83 -3.28
C PRO A 283 28.93 -10.65 -2.04
N SER A 284 29.00 -11.97 -2.18
CA SER A 284 28.89 -12.88 -1.03
C SER A 284 29.98 -12.56 0.00
N PRO A 285 29.63 -12.39 1.29
CA PRO A 285 30.62 -12.12 2.31
C PRO A 285 31.57 -13.31 2.49
N LEU A 286 31.12 -14.54 2.21
CA LEU A 286 31.93 -15.76 2.34
C LEU A 286 33.16 -15.75 1.43
N ALA A 287 33.04 -15.19 0.21
CA ALA A 287 34.18 -15.02 -0.70
C ALA A 287 35.27 -14.10 -0.11
N GLY A 288 34.91 -13.26 0.87
CA GLY A 288 35.81 -12.40 1.61
C GLY A 288 36.38 -13.00 2.90
N PHE A 289 36.07 -14.26 3.24
CA PHE A 289 36.40 -14.88 4.53
C PHE A 289 37.88 -14.75 4.91
N ARG A 290 38.80 -15.01 3.96
CA ARG A 290 40.25 -14.95 4.22
C ARG A 290 40.79 -13.58 4.64
N LYS A 291 40.03 -12.48 4.47
CA LYS A 291 40.43 -11.17 5.00
C LYS A 291 40.57 -11.19 6.52
N TYR A 292 39.85 -12.09 7.17
CA TYR A 292 39.79 -12.24 8.62
C TYR A 292 40.75 -13.29 9.16
N THR A 293 41.56 -13.96 8.32
CA THR A 293 42.48 -15.03 8.71
C THR A 293 43.95 -14.61 8.65
N GLU A 294 44.87 -15.45 9.13
CA GLU A 294 46.32 -15.20 9.11
C GLU A 294 47.08 -16.37 8.49
N PRO A 295 48.08 -16.13 7.62
CA PRO A 295 48.60 -14.83 7.17
C PRO A 295 47.76 -14.20 6.05
N ASN A 296 47.40 -12.91 6.20
CA ASN A 296 46.67 -12.16 5.18
C ASN A 296 47.08 -10.68 5.12
N GLU A 297 47.10 -10.09 3.93
CA GLU A 297 47.48 -8.69 3.70
C GLU A 297 46.50 -7.69 4.35
N ALA A 298 45.23 -8.07 4.54
CA ALA A 298 44.20 -7.22 5.13
C ALA A 298 44.43 -6.94 6.63
N LYS A 299 45.23 -7.76 7.32
CA LYS A 299 45.59 -7.60 8.75
C LYS A 299 44.39 -7.38 9.68
N LEU A 300 43.26 -8.06 9.43
CA LEU A 300 42.05 -7.92 10.26
C LEU A 300 41.99 -8.93 11.41
N TRP A 301 42.86 -9.94 11.44
CA TRP A 301 42.85 -11.05 12.42
C TRP A 301 42.64 -10.59 13.87
N ASP A 302 43.51 -9.74 14.41
CA ASP A 302 43.39 -9.25 15.80
C ASP A 302 42.63 -7.92 15.93
N LYS A 303 42.13 -7.38 14.82
CA LYS A 303 41.51 -6.05 14.79
C LYS A 303 40.09 -6.09 15.33
N PRO A 304 39.69 -5.18 16.24
CA PRO A 304 38.31 -5.08 16.70
C PRO A 304 37.41 -4.60 15.54
N LEU A 305 36.41 -5.41 15.21
CA LEU A 305 35.46 -5.16 14.13
C LEU A 305 34.14 -4.58 14.65
N LEU A 306 33.63 -5.12 15.76
CA LEU A 306 32.34 -4.75 16.35
C LEU A 306 32.41 -4.85 17.88
N THR A 307 31.63 -4.03 18.56
CA THR A 307 31.34 -4.23 19.99
C THR A 307 29.87 -4.54 20.17
N VAL A 308 29.57 -5.68 20.78
CA VAL A 308 28.22 -6.20 20.95
C VAL A 308 27.90 -6.32 22.43
N LYS A 309 26.72 -5.86 22.83
CA LYS A 309 26.22 -5.93 24.21
C LYS A 309 24.80 -6.45 24.23
N GLY A 310 24.43 -7.20 25.28
CA GLY A 310 23.06 -7.70 25.47
C GLY A 310 22.78 -9.10 24.92
N ALA A 311 23.82 -9.81 24.46
CA ALA A 311 23.78 -11.25 24.13
C ALA A 311 24.87 -12.00 24.93
N PRO A 312 24.65 -13.26 25.32
CA PRO A 312 25.64 -14.06 26.03
C PRO A 312 26.81 -14.48 25.11
N ALA A 313 27.98 -14.72 25.68
CA ALA A 313 29.13 -15.26 24.96
C ALA A 313 28.79 -16.61 24.28
N GLY A 314 29.47 -16.92 23.17
CA GLY A 314 29.18 -18.08 22.32
C GLY A 314 27.95 -17.94 21.43
N THR A 315 27.21 -16.83 21.53
CA THR A 315 26.08 -16.57 20.62
C THR A 315 26.58 -16.27 19.20
N PRO A 316 26.07 -16.95 18.15
CA PRO A 316 26.45 -16.65 16.78
C PRO A 316 25.87 -15.31 16.30
N LEU A 317 26.77 -14.40 15.94
CA LEU A 317 26.48 -13.13 15.26
C LEU A 317 26.64 -13.34 13.75
N ARG A 318 25.55 -13.37 12.99
CA ARG A 318 25.55 -13.59 11.54
C ARG A 318 25.91 -12.30 10.81
N PHE A 319 26.81 -12.36 9.84
CA PHE A 319 26.97 -11.29 8.84
C PHE A 319 25.98 -11.51 7.71
N ALA A 320 25.92 -12.73 7.19
CA ALA A 320 24.88 -13.15 6.26
C ALA A 320 24.66 -14.66 6.31
N THR A 321 23.42 -15.06 6.06
CA THR A 321 23.02 -16.44 5.80
C THR A 321 22.90 -16.62 4.28
N LEU A 322 23.53 -17.68 3.78
CA LEU A 322 23.72 -18.00 2.36
C LEU A 322 23.01 -19.31 2.06
N ASP A 323 21.82 -19.18 1.50
CA ASP A 323 20.85 -20.25 1.23
C ASP A 323 20.74 -20.60 -0.26
N THR A 324 21.55 -19.97 -1.12
CA THR A 324 21.61 -20.28 -2.56
C THR A 324 23.04 -20.59 -2.99
N TYR A 325 23.17 -21.52 -3.94
CA TYR A 325 24.43 -21.88 -4.57
C TYR A 325 24.19 -22.03 -6.07
N ASP A 326 25.01 -21.37 -6.89
CA ASP A 326 24.87 -21.31 -8.36
C ASP A 326 26.04 -22.00 -9.09
N GLY A 327 26.72 -22.92 -8.41
CA GLY A 327 27.96 -23.53 -8.90
C GLY A 327 29.19 -22.62 -8.83
N THR A 328 29.04 -21.31 -8.61
CA THR A 328 30.17 -20.37 -8.51
C THR A 328 30.34 -19.80 -7.11
N VAL A 329 29.24 -19.44 -6.44
CA VAL A 329 29.23 -18.75 -5.16
C VAL A 329 28.05 -19.21 -4.30
N TRP A 330 28.27 -19.33 -2.99
CA TRP A 330 27.23 -19.37 -1.97
C TRP A 330 26.76 -17.94 -1.72
N GLY A 331 25.51 -17.65 -2.06
CA GLY A 331 24.91 -16.32 -2.02
C GLY A 331 23.67 -16.26 -1.13
N ALA A 332 23.26 -15.03 -0.79
CA ALA A 332 21.96 -14.81 -0.17
C ALA A 332 20.86 -14.85 -1.25
N GLY A 333 19.78 -15.59 -0.99
CA GLY A 333 18.73 -15.88 -1.95
C GLY A 333 17.91 -14.66 -2.37
N GLN A 334 17.49 -14.67 -3.65
CA GLN A 334 16.67 -13.62 -4.28
C GLN A 334 15.16 -13.79 -4.05
N ARG A 335 14.69 -15.03 -3.85
CA ARG A 335 13.27 -15.36 -3.66
C ARG A 335 13.01 -15.89 -2.27
N ALA A 336 11.92 -15.43 -1.66
CA ALA A 336 11.41 -16.02 -0.43
C ALA A 336 10.96 -17.46 -0.70
N ALA A 337 11.02 -18.33 0.31
CA ALA A 337 10.55 -19.71 0.18
C ALA A 337 9.08 -19.75 -0.27
N GLU A 338 8.65 -20.81 -0.97
CA GLU A 338 7.26 -20.94 -1.47
C GLU A 338 6.23 -20.87 -0.33
N ASP A 339 6.58 -21.39 0.86
CA ASP A 339 5.76 -21.35 2.07
C ASP A 339 5.87 -20.03 2.86
N SER A 340 6.55 -19.02 2.30
CA SER A 340 6.69 -17.72 2.97
C SER A 340 5.35 -16.99 3.05
N ALA A 341 5.13 -16.25 4.15
CA ALA A 341 3.89 -15.49 4.35
C ALA A 341 3.67 -14.36 3.32
N GLU A 342 4.70 -13.99 2.55
CA GLU A 342 4.65 -13.02 1.45
C GLU A 342 5.51 -13.56 0.28
N PRO A 343 4.98 -14.47 -0.55
CA PRO A 343 5.71 -15.06 -1.66
C PRO A 343 6.14 -14.00 -2.68
N GLY A 344 7.41 -14.04 -3.14
CA GLY A 344 7.88 -13.26 -4.29
C GLY A 344 9.03 -12.28 -4.06
N ALA A 345 9.42 -11.94 -2.82
CA ALA A 345 10.60 -11.11 -2.54
C ALA A 345 11.31 -11.51 -1.24
N ALA A 346 12.54 -12.04 -1.33
CA ALA A 346 13.34 -12.46 -0.18
C ALA A 346 13.72 -11.28 0.72
N PHE A 347 14.17 -10.18 0.13
CA PHE A 347 14.59 -8.98 0.84
C PHE A 347 13.52 -7.89 0.75
N GLN A 348 13.10 -7.37 1.90
CA GLN A 348 12.09 -6.34 1.98
C GLN A 348 12.58 -5.17 2.81
N GLN A 349 12.12 -3.96 2.47
CA GLN A 349 12.40 -2.80 3.27
C GLN A 349 11.58 -2.87 4.56
N VAL A 350 12.26 -2.84 5.71
CA VAL A 350 11.62 -3.00 7.02
C VAL A 350 11.58 -1.69 7.79
N GLY A 351 10.57 -1.56 8.65
CA GLY A 351 10.50 -0.51 9.65
C GLY A 351 11.46 -0.76 10.82
N GLU A 352 11.23 -0.06 11.93
CA GLU A 352 11.99 -0.27 13.16
C GLU A 352 11.63 -1.60 13.85
N ARG A 353 10.47 -2.18 13.50
CA ARG A 353 9.97 -3.46 14.01
C ARG A 353 9.57 -4.42 12.89
N VAL A 354 9.70 -5.69 13.19
CA VAL A 354 9.36 -6.83 12.34
C VAL A 354 8.58 -7.82 13.21
N ALA A 355 7.49 -8.37 12.69
CA ALA A 355 6.70 -9.35 13.43
C ALA A 355 7.56 -10.59 13.76
N PRO A 356 7.60 -11.06 15.02
CA PRO A 356 8.32 -12.28 15.39
C PRO A 356 7.72 -13.49 14.67
N ARG A 357 8.56 -14.46 14.28
CA ARG A 357 8.11 -15.74 13.70
C ARG A 357 8.77 -16.90 14.44
N GLY A 358 7.98 -17.65 15.19
CA GLY A 358 8.49 -18.77 15.98
C GLY A 358 8.87 -18.39 17.40
N GLU A 359 9.44 -19.38 18.09
CA GLU A 359 9.78 -19.31 19.51
C GLU A 359 11.25 -18.89 19.70
N GLY A 360 11.55 -18.38 20.88
CA GLY A 360 12.90 -17.97 21.25
C GLY A 360 12.92 -16.97 22.39
N LYS A 361 14.08 -16.81 23.02
CA LYS A 361 14.22 -15.92 24.17
C LYS A 361 14.36 -14.47 23.71
N PRO A 362 13.45 -13.56 24.08
CA PRO A 362 13.57 -12.16 23.68
C PRO A 362 14.79 -11.51 24.32
N ALA A 363 15.56 -10.77 23.52
CA ALA A 363 16.71 -9.99 23.96
C ALA A 363 16.82 -8.67 23.17
N THR A 364 17.46 -7.69 23.78
CA THR A 364 17.81 -6.42 23.12
C THR A 364 19.33 -6.34 23.03
N VAL A 365 19.84 -6.33 21.80
CA VAL A 365 21.27 -6.36 21.52
C VAL A 365 21.69 -5.02 20.93
N GLN A 366 22.74 -4.43 21.46
CA GLN A 366 23.36 -3.22 20.93
C GLN A 366 24.66 -3.57 20.22
N VAL A 367 24.82 -3.08 18.99
CA VAL A 367 26.05 -3.22 18.20
C VAL A 367 26.60 -1.85 17.88
N THR A 368 27.91 -1.68 18.07
CA THR A 368 28.64 -0.46 17.76
C THR A 368 29.84 -0.79 16.88
N VAL A 369 30.05 0.03 15.84
CA VAL A 369 31.21 -0.07 14.96
C VAL A 369 32.32 0.85 15.51
N PRO A 370 33.47 0.29 15.98
CA PRO A 370 34.61 1.08 16.44
C PRO A 370 35.29 1.83 15.30
N GLU A 371 36.25 2.71 15.62
CA GLU A 371 37.11 3.35 14.62
C GLU A 371 37.86 2.30 13.79
N ASP A 372 37.89 2.50 12.47
CA ASP A 372 38.41 1.56 11.48
C ASP A 372 37.84 0.12 11.57
N GLY A 373 36.69 -0.08 12.23
CA GLY A 373 36.07 -1.38 12.45
C GLY A 373 35.39 -1.97 11.19
N TYR A 374 34.34 -2.76 11.43
CA TYR A 374 33.57 -3.40 10.37
C TYR A 374 33.00 -2.40 9.35
N GLY A 375 33.20 -2.68 8.07
CA GLY A 375 32.81 -1.79 6.98
C GLY A 375 32.30 -2.56 5.77
N ASP A 376 31.04 -2.99 5.82
CA ASP A 376 30.40 -3.74 4.74
C ASP A 376 28.93 -3.30 4.54
N VAL A 377 28.30 -3.79 3.47
CA VAL A 377 26.87 -3.63 3.20
C VAL A 377 26.03 -4.52 4.12
N TRP A 378 26.54 -5.68 4.49
CA TRP A 378 25.87 -6.64 5.36
C TRP A 378 25.75 -6.06 6.76
N LEU A 379 24.56 -6.12 7.35
CA LEU A 379 24.31 -5.67 8.71
C LEU A 379 24.36 -6.89 9.63
N PRO A 380 25.33 -7.00 10.55
CA PRO A 380 25.41 -8.15 11.45
C PRO A 380 24.17 -8.30 12.35
N THR A 381 23.60 -9.50 12.42
CA THR A 381 22.37 -9.83 13.16
C THR A 381 22.55 -11.03 14.09
N ILE A 382 21.70 -11.15 15.11
CA ILE A 382 21.67 -12.30 16.03
C ILE A 382 20.27 -12.90 16.02
N GLY A 383 20.21 -14.23 16.04
CA GLY A 383 18.94 -14.96 16.15
C GLY A 383 17.94 -14.53 15.07
N GLN A 384 16.67 -14.43 15.46
CA GLN A 384 15.65 -13.82 14.61
C GLN A 384 15.49 -12.33 14.93
N VAL A 385 15.58 -11.48 13.91
CA VAL A 385 15.41 -10.03 14.06
C VAL A 385 13.93 -9.65 14.10
N THR A 386 13.52 -9.01 15.20
CA THR A 386 12.16 -8.47 15.42
C THR A 386 12.13 -6.94 15.41
N GLY A 387 13.27 -6.29 15.21
CA GLY A 387 13.37 -4.86 15.01
C GLY A 387 14.81 -4.36 15.00
N VAL A 388 15.05 -3.27 14.27
CA VAL A 388 16.36 -2.62 14.17
C VAL A 388 16.16 -1.12 14.27
N ARG A 389 16.86 -0.48 15.21
CA ARG A 389 16.89 0.96 15.38
C ARG A 389 18.32 1.46 15.28
N PHE A 390 18.57 2.30 14.28
CA PHE A 390 19.87 2.97 14.14
C PHE A 390 19.97 4.15 15.09
N GLY A 391 21.19 4.47 15.51
CA GLY A 391 21.50 5.66 16.29
C GLY A 391 22.71 6.39 15.73
N GLY A 392 22.90 7.63 16.18
CA GLY A 392 23.99 8.48 15.71
C GLY A 392 23.56 9.40 14.56
N THR A 393 24.53 10.04 13.92
CA THR A 393 24.30 11.08 12.91
C THR A 393 23.70 10.54 11.61
N ARG A 394 23.97 9.27 11.26
CA ARG A 394 23.49 8.60 10.05
C ARG A 394 22.22 7.77 10.25
N GLN A 395 21.55 7.89 11.40
CA GLN A 395 20.41 7.03 11.75
C GLN A 395 19.29 7.02 10.69
N ASP A 396 18.87 8.20 10.23
CA ASP A 396 17.76 8.33 9.26
C ASP A 396 18.16 7.72 7.89
N LEU A 397 19.42 7.90 7.50
CA LEU A 397 19.95 7.36 6.24
C LEU A 397 19.95 5.82 6.28
N LEU A 398 20.53 5.22 7.33
CA LEU A 398 20.64 3.77 7.46
C LEU A 398 19.25 3.12 7.62
N ALA A 399 18.38 3.71 8.44
CA ALA A 399 17.00 3.22 8.61
C ALA A 399 16.21 3.25 7.29
N SER A 400 16.36 4.31 6.50
CA SER A 400 15.67 4.42 5.20
C SER A 400 16.21 3.45 4.12
N ARG A 401 17.28 2.72 4.41
CA ARG A 401 18.03 1.88 3.46
C ARG A 401 18.22 0.45 3.94
N LEU A 402 17.60 0.08 5.06
CA LEU A 402 17.63 -1.26 5.60
C LEU A 402 16.71 -2.19 4.81
N TRP A 403 17.31 -3.26 4.31
CA TRP A 403 16.61 -4.40 3.72
C TRP A 403 16.86 -5.63 4.58
N LEU A 404 15.82 -6.39 4.86
CA LEU A 404 15.89 -7.61 5.66
C LEU A 404 15.29 -8.76 4.87
N ASN A 405 16.02 -9.87 4.82
CA ASN A 405 15.46 -11.17 4.50
C ASN A 405 14.93 -11.81 5.79
N ILE A 406 13.61 -11.90 5.86
CA ILE A 406 12.86 -12.36 7.04
C ILE A 406 12.93 -13.87 7.27
N ASP A 407 13.26 -14.65 6.25
CA ASP A 407 13.38 -16.11 6.34
C ASP A 407 14.78 -16.52 6.80
N THR A 408 15.79 -15.72 6.46
CA THR A 408 17.19 -15.98 6.84
C THR A 408 17.73 -15.07 7.95
N SER A 409 16.95 -14.05 8.35
CA SER A 409 17.38 -12.95 9.24
C SER A 409 18.65 -12.22 8.77
N THR A 410 18.92 -12.25 7.46
CA THR A 410 20.04 -11.54 6.83
C THR A 410 19.62 -10.11 6.53
N ALA A 411 20.38 -9.14 7.04
CA ALA A 411 20.11 -7.72 6.82
C ALA A 411 21.20 -7.06 5.98
N ILE A 412 20.81 -6.09 5.16
CA ILE A 412 21.72 -5.35 4.29
C ILE A 412 21.35 -3.87 4.25
N VAL A 413 22.38 -3.03 4.30
CA VAL A 413 22.30 -1.57 4.16
C VAL A 413 23.26 -1.17 3.03
N PRO A 414 22.75 -0.86 1.82
CA PRO A 414 23.59 -0.54 0.66
C PRO A 414 24.59 0.61 0.87
N ASP A 415 24.24 1.57 1.73
CA ASP A 415 25.08 2.72 2.10
C ASP A 415 26.30 2.36 2.99
N ARG A 416 26.43 1.08 3.36
CA ARG A 416 27.48 0.49 4.19
C ARG A 416 27.55 1.04 5.61
N LEU A 417 27.79 0.14 6.56
CA LEU A 417 28.20 0.52 7.91
C LEU A 417 29.58 1.18 7.86
N LYS A 418 29.77 2.19 8.72
CA LYS A 418 31.05 2.88 8.91
C LYS A 418 31.34 3.03 10.40
N ALA A 419 32.61 3.35 10.69
CA ALA A 419 33.05 3.73 12.02
C ALA A 419 32.10 4.75 12.68
N GLY A 420 31.76 4.51 13.94
CA GLY A 420 30.86 5.36 14.74
C GLY A 420 29.36 5.07 14.54
N ASP A 421 28.97 4.27 13.54
CA ASP A 421 27.59 3.81 13.42
C ASP A 421 27.25 2.86 14.58
N ARG A 422 26.02 2.98 15.09
CA ARG A 422 25.49 2.10 16.14
C ARG A 422 24.05 1.75 15.85
N TYR A 423 23.66 0.55 16.23
CA TYR A 423 22.28 0.11 16.11
C TYR A 423 21.90 -0.80 17.26
N THR A 424 20.61 -0.82 17.57
CA THR A 424 20.02 -1.69 18.57
C THR A 424 19.03 -2.58 17.86
N MET A 425 19.13 -3.88 18.08
CA MET A 425 18.20 -4.86 17.54
C MET A 425 17.41 -5.53 18.67
N ASN A 426 16.12 -5.73 18.44
CA ASN A 426 15.31 -6.62 19.24
C ASN A 426 15.31 -7.97 18.53
N VAL A 427 15.65 -9.03 19.26
CA VAL A 427 15.86 -10.36 18.67
C VAL A 427 15.20 -11.43 19.52
N LEU A 428 14.85 -12.54 18.88
CA LEU A 428 14.64 -13.82 19.56
C LEU A 428 15.93 -14.63 19.42
N LEU A 429 16.62 -14.87 20.54
CA LEU A 429 17.83 -15.68 20.55
C LEU A 429 17.49 -17.14 20.24
N PRO A 430 18.34 -17.85 19.48
CA PRO A 430 18.12 -19.26 19.18
C PRO A 430 18.17 -20.08 20.48
N GLU A 431 17.22 -20.99 20.65
CA GLU A 431 17.16 -21.86 21.84
C GLU A 431 18.23 -22.95 21.83
N ARG A 432 18.64 -23.39 20.63
CA ARG A 432 19.63 -24.44 20.41
C ARG A 432 20.74 -23.95 19.49
N VAL A 433 21.98 -24.01 19.98
CA VAL A 433 23.22 -23.79 19.21
C VAL A 433 24.14 -24.97 19.52
N VAL A 434 24.64 -25.64 18.48
CA VAL A 434 25.54 -26.79 18.64
C VAL A 434 26.98 -26.31 18.45
N ASN A 435 27.78 -26.42 19.51
CA ASN A 435 29.20 -26.12 19.51
C ASN A 435 29.94 -27.31 20.13
N GLY A 436 30.78 -28.00 19.34
CA GLY A 436 31.43 -29.26 19.75
C GLY A 436 30.86 -30.46 19.01
N ASP A 437 30.50 -31.53 19.71
CA ASP A 437 30.06 -32.75 19.05
C ASP A 437 28.60 -32.69 18.58
N LEU A 438 28.35 -33.25 17.39
CA LEU A 438 27.00 -33.32 16.84
C LEU A 438 26.11 -34.27 17.68
N PRO A 439 24.84 -33.91 17.94
CA PRO A 439 23.94 -34.72 18.73
C PRO A 439 23.71 -36.10 18.10
N GLU A 440 23.60 -37.14 18.94
CA GLU A 440 23.40 -38.50 18.44
C GLU A 440 22.10 -38.66 17.67
N SER A 441 21.03 -38.07 18.19
CA SER A 441 19.71 -38.00 17.56
C SER A 441 19.34 -36.56 17.21
N PHE A 442 18.94 -36.37 15.97
CA PHE A 442 18.36 -35.15 15.44
C PHE A 442 17.43 -35.54 14.29
N THR A 443 16.26 -34.92 14.21
CA THR A 443 15.29 -35.17 13.15
C THR A 443 15.30 -33.97 12.21
N PRO A 444 16.11 -33.99 11.14
CA PRO A 444 16.11 -32.92 10.17
C PRO A 444 14.78 -32.89 9.39
N SER A 445 14.46 -31.73 8.84
CA SER A 445 13.50 -31.62 7.75
C SER A 445 13.99 -32.41 6.52
N THR A 446 13.08 -32.77 5.62
CA THR A 446 13.40 -33.44 4.36
C THR A 446 13.24 -32.46 3.20
N GLY A 447 14.29 -32.31 2.39
CA GLY A 447 14.28 -31.46 1.19
C GLY A 447 15.69 -30.98 0.81
N ASN A 448 15.78 -30.20 -0.26
CA ASN A 448 17.01 -29.60 -0.75
C ASN A 448 16.80 -28.10 -1.04
N LEU A 449 17.83 -27.29 -0.74
CA LEU A 449 17.89 -25.87 -1.09
C LEU A 449 18.66 -25.61 -2.39
N VAL A 450 19.42 -26.60 -2.87
CA VAL A 450 20.32 -26.51 -4.03
C VAL A 450 19.89 -27.53 -5.08
N GLU A 451 19.97 -27.18 -6.37
CA GLU A 451 19.61 -28.08 -7.46
C GLU A 451 20.57 -29.29 -7.56
N ASP A 452 20.01 -30.50 -7.63
CA ASP A 452 20.78 -31.76 -7.55
C ASP A 452 21.80 -31.96 -8.68
N GLN A 453 21.60 -31.35 -9.84
CA GLN A 453 22.47 -31.53 -11.02
C GLN A 453 23.89 -31.00 -10.77
N GLU A 454 24.09 -30.08 -9.83
CA GLU A 454 25.38 -29.47 -9.55
C GLU A 454 26.24 -30.25 -8.52
N LEU A 455 25.68 -31.29 -7.88
CA LEU A 455 26.28 -31.92 -6.70
C LEU A 455 26.96 -33.28 -6.97
N GLY A 456 26.89 -33.81 -8.19
CA GLY A 456 27.41 -35.15 -8.51
C GLY A 456 28.93 -35.33 -8.28
N PHE A 457 29.70 -34.25 -8.19
CA PHE A 457 31.14 -34.31 -7.86
C PHE A 457 31.42 -34.79 -6.43
N LEU A 458 30.41 -34.76 -5.54
CA LEU A 458 30.52 -35.20 -4.15
C LEU A 458 30.32 -36.71 -4.00
N ASP A 459 29.58 -37.35 -4.92
CA ASP A 459 29.05 -38.71 -4.76
C ASP A 459 30.13 -39.73 -4.38
N ALA A 460 31.28 -39.71 -5.07
CA ALA A 460 32.39 -40.63 -4.79
C ALA A 460 32.98 -40.46 -3.37
N LYS A 461 33.03 -39.23 -2.86
CA LYS A 461 33.55 -38.94 -1.52
C LYS A 461 32.51 -39.24 -0.44
N LEU A 462 31.24 -38.91 -0.70
CA LEU A 462 30.13 -39.21 0.19
C LEU A 462 30.03 -40.71 0.44
N GLU A 463 30.01 -41.53 -0.62
CA GLU A 463 29.99 -43.00 -0.52
C GLU A 463 31.10 -43.53 0.40
N SER A 464 32.31 -42.96 0.29
CA SER A 464 33.44 -43.37 1.13
C SER A 464 33.24 -43.06 2.62
N TRP A 465 32.56 -41.96 2.95
CA TRP A 465 32.33 -41.53 4.34
C TRP A 465 31.05 -42.10 4.94
N THR A 466 30.05 -42.44 4.12
CA THR A 466 28.71 -42.80 4.58
C THR A 466 28.42 -44.31 4.55
N SER A 467 29.32 -45.13 4.00
CA SER A 467 29.12 -46.57 3.78
C SER A 467 28.68 -47.38 5.01
N ASN A 468 29.01 -46.94 6.23
CA ASN A 468 28.67 -47.62 7.49
C ASN A 468 27.60 -46.88 8.32
N ALA A 469 26.91 -45.89 7.75
CA ALA A 469 25.96 -45.04 8.46
C ALA A 469 24.52 -45.21 7.93
N ASP A 470 23.64 -45.65 8.82
CA ASP A 470 22.22 -45.86 8.52
C ASP A 470 21.40 -44.59 8.77
N GLY A 471 20.84 -44.03 7.70
CA GLY A 471 19.94 -42.87 7.73
C GLY A 471 20.64 -41.52 7.53
N ALA A 472 19.91 -40.53 7.00
CA ALA A 472 20.48 -39.27 6.53
C ALA A 472 21.26 -38.51 7.61
N TRP A 473 20.76 -38.46 8.86
CA TRP A 473 21.46 -37.77 9.95
C TRP A 473 22.76 -38.49 10.38
N ALA A 474 22.75 -39.83 10.42
CA ALA A 474 23.95 -40.59 10.74
C ALA A 474 25.02 -40.42 9.66
N GLN A 475 24.60 -40.38 8.39
CA GLN A 475 25.46 -40.08 7.25
C GLN A 475 26.04 -38.66 7.32
N PHE A 476 25.21 -37.66 7.64
CA PHE A 476 25.68 -36.29 7.87
C PHE A 476 26.72 -36.20 8.99
N ARG A 477 26.48 -36.89 10.13
CA ARG A 477 27.46 -36.96 11.23
C ARG A 477 28.76 -37.63 10.81
N ALA A 478 28.70 -38.71 10.03
CA ALA A 478 29.88 -39.40 9.54
C ALA A 478 30.73 -38.50 8.63
N ILE A 479 30.08 -37.72 7.75
CA ILE A 479 30.75 -36.74 6.89
C ILE A 479 31.43 -35.65 7.73
N ALA A 480 30.71 -35.07 8.71
CA ALA A 480 31.25 -34.04 9.58
C ALA A 480 32.44 -34.55 10.42
N SER A 481 32.36 -35.79 10.94
CA SER A 481 33.47 -36.42 11.68
C SER A 481 34.66 -36.66 10.76
N ALA A 482 34.46 -37.20 9.56
CA ALA A 482 35.55 -37.43 8.61
C ALA A 482 36.24 -36.12 8.20
N MET A 483 35.47 -35.04 8.01
CA MET A 483 36.04 -33.71 7.75
C MET A 483 36.88 -33.18 8.92
N LYS A 484 36.42 -33.40 10.17
CA LYS A 484 37.07 -32.98 11.41
C LYS A 484 38.32 -33.79 11.73
N ASP A 485 38.26 -35.10 11.57
CA ASP A 485 39.31 -36.01 12.05
C ASP A 485 40.40 -36.23 10.99
N ASP A 486 40.00 -36.43 9.73
CA ASP A 486 40.93 -36.74 8.63
C ASP A 486 41.41 -35.49 7.87
N GLY A 487 40.73 -34.36 8.06
CA GLY A 487 41.01 -33.10 7.37
C GLY A 487 42.30 -32.39 7.82
N ALA A 488 42.62 -31.28 7.15
CA ALA A 488 43.68 -30.36 7.53
C ALA A 488 43.24 -28.90 7.36
N TYR A 489 43.68 -28.04 8.28
CA TYR A 489 43.32 -26.62 8.28
C TYR A 489 44.42 -25.75 7.64
N THR A 490 44.06 -24.96 6.63
CA THR A 490 44.98 -24.00 6.00
C THR A 490 44.26 -22.79 5.39
N ASP A 491 44.83 -21.61 5.64
CA ASP A 491 44.38 -20.33 5.09
C ASP A 491 45.09 -19.94 3.77
N GLY A 492 45.93 -20.84 3.24
CA GLY A 492 46.74 -20.55 2.05
C GLY A 492 48.14 -20.02 2.37
N GLY A 493 48.52 -19.90 3.64
CA GLY A 493 49.88 -19.52 4.07
C GLY A 493 50.48 -18.29 3.40
N THR A 494 51.80 -18.12 3.50
CA THR A 494 52.53 -17.05 2.81
C THR A 494 52.90 -17.47 1.38
N LYS A 495 53.23 -16.50 0.51
CA LYS A 495 53.60 -16.72 -0.90
C LYS A 495 54.70 -17.78 -1.12
N ASN A 496 55.58 -17.98 -0.14
CA ASN A 496 56.69 -18.94 -0.22
C ASN A 496 56.42 -20.25 0.55
N SER A 497 55.22 -20.41 1.12
CA SER A 497 54.83 -21.61 1.84
C SER A 497 54.14 -22.61 0.91
N VAL A 498 54.26 -23.90 1.19
CA VAL A 498 53.55 -24.94 0.43
C VAL A 498 52.03 -24.84 0.61
N GLU A 499 51.58 -24.10 1.62
CA GLU A 499 50.18 -23.81 1.84
C GLU A 499 49.59 -22.86 0.76
N SER A 500 50.42 -22.10 0.02
CA SER A 500 49.97 -21.17 -1.02
C SER A 500 49.26 -21.81 -2.21
N TYR A 501 49.38 -23.13 -2.36
CA TYR A 501 48.67 -23.89 -3.39
C TYR A 501 47.18 -24.10 -3.04
N TYR A 502 46.81 -23.97 -1.76
CA TYR A 502 45.41 -24.06 -1.31
C TYR A 502 44.70 -22.72 -1.50
N LEU A 503 44.18 -22.51 -2.71
CA LEU A 503 43.48 -21.29 -3.10
C LEU A 503 42.19 -21.07 -2.29
N ALA A 504 41.76 -19.81 -2.20
CA ALA A 504 40.48 -19.42 -1.62
C ALA A 504 39.32 -19.77 -2.55
N GLY A 505 38.09 -19.60 -2.06
CA GLY A 505 36.88 -19.75 -2.86
C GLY A 505 36.13 -21.05 -2.56
N HIS A 506 34.90 -21.06 -3.07
CA HIS A 506 33.94 -22.15 -2.91
C HIS A 506 33.16 -22.40 -4.21
N SER A 507 33.75 -22.06 -5.36
CA SER A 507 33.18 -22.43 -6.66
C SER A 507 33.24 -23.94 -6.87
N TYR A 508 32.41 -24.46 -7.77
CA TYR A 508 32.39 -25.87 -8.17
C TYR A 508 33.80 -26.37 -8.51
N GLY A 509 34.56 -25.61 -9.31
CA GLY A 509 35.93 -25.97 -9.67
C GLY A 509 36.89 -26.00 -8.47
N ARG A 510 36.63 -25.19 -7.44
CA ARG A 510 37.45 -25.18 -6.22
C ARG A 510 37.05 -26.30 -5.25
N LEU A 511 35.75 -26.53 -5.06
CA LEU A 511 35.21 -27.56 -4.18
C LEU A 511 35.45 -28.97 -4.75
N SER A 512 35.33 -29.16 -6.06
CA SER A 512 35.68 -30.44 -6.71
C SER A 512 37.15 -30.82 -6.50
N ARG A 513 38.07 -29.85 -6.58
CA ARG A 513 39.48 -30.08 -6.22
C ARG A 513 39.66 -30.34 -4.73
N PHE A 514 38.91 -29.64 -3.87
CA PHE A 514 38.98 -29.82 -2.42
C PHE A 514 38.54 -31.24 -2.00
N VAL A 515 37.49 -31.80 -2.59
CA VAL A 515 37.05 -33.17 -2.28
C VAL A 515 37.80 -34.26 -3.07
N GLY A 516 38.39 -33.89 -4.21
CA GLY A 516 39.15 -34.79 -5.09
C GLY A 516 40.54 -35.17 -4.58
N VAL A 517 41.01 -34.56 -3.50
CA VAL A 517 42.27 -34.93 -2.84
C VAL A 517 42.05 -35.98 -1.75
N ALA A 518 43.12 -36.71 -1.42
CA ALA A 518 43.07 -37.75 -0.40
C ALA A 518 42.81 -37.15 0.99
N GLN A 519 43.60 -36.14 1.39
CA GLN A 519 43.37 -35.36 2.61
C GLN A 519 42.73 -34.02 2.25
N LEU A 520 41.56 -33.72 2.83
CA LEU A 520 40.94 -32.40 2.67
C LEU A 520 41.85 -31.34 3.28
N ALA A 521 42.02 -30.20 2.59
CA ALA A 521 42.83 -29.10 3.07
C ALA A 521 42.22 -27.74 2.67
N GLY A 522 41.79 -26.97 3.67
CA GLY A 522 41.14 -25.67 3.49
C GLY A 522 40.83 -25.01 4.82
N ASN A 523 40.02 -23.95 4.80
CA ASN A 523 39.54 -23.26 5.99
C ASN A 523 38.01 -23.29 6.08
N ASP A 524 37.44 -22.53 7.01
CA ASP A 524 36.00 -22.48 7.29
C ASP A 524 35.15 -22.34 6.02
N GLU A 525 35.63 -21.56 5.03
CA GLU A 525 34.95 -21.38 3.74
C GLU A 525 34.74 -22.69 3.00
N GLN A 526 35.79 -23.48 2.78
CA GLN A 526 35.68 -24.71 1.97
C GLN A 526 34.95 -25.82 2.72
N TYR A 527 35.18 -25.94 4.03
CA TYR A 527 34.55 -26.96 4.85
C TYR A 527 33.06 -26.71 5.03
N ALA A 528 32.65 -25.50 5.42
CA ALA A 528 31.23 -25.17 5.60
C ALA A 528 30.46 -25.28 4.27
N ALA A 529 31.04 -24.77 3.17
CA ALA A 529 30.44 -24.88 1.85
C ALA A 529 30.25 -26.34 1.41
N THR A 530 31.28 -27.18 1.59
CA THR A 530 31.22 -28.58 1.18
C THR A 530 30.24 -29.38 2.06
N LEU A 531 30.25 -29.15 3.37
CA LEU A 531 29.35 -29.83 4.30
C LEU A 531 27.88 -29.49 4.01
N ALA A 532 27.59 -28.21 3.71
CA ALA A 532 26.24 -27.80 3.33
C ALA A 532 25.79 -28.45 2.01
N LEU A 533 26.64 -28.50 0.98
CA LEU A 533 26.31 -29.19 -0.27
C LEU A 533 26.13 -30.70 -0.08
N ALA A 534 26.97 -31.34 0.74
CA ALA A 534 26.87 -32.75 1.09
C ALA A 534 25.53 -33.05 1.79
N ALA A 535 25.11 -32.21 2.73
CA ALA A 535 23.84 -32.37 3.42
C ALA A 535 22.63 -32.20 2.49
N ASN A 536 22.65 -31.21 1.60
CA ASN A 536 21.60 -31.04 0.59
C ASN A 536 21.53 -32.26 -0.35
N ARG A 537 22.68 -32.84 -0.73
CA ARG A 537 22.74 -34.09 -1.51
C ARG A 537 22.10 -35.28 -0.78
N LEU A 538 22.11 -35.28 0.55
CA LEU A 538 21.41 -36.24 1.42
C LEU A 538 19.94 -35.85 1.71
N SER A 539 19.37 -34.87 1.01
CA SER A 539 18.03 -34.34 1.26
C SER A 539 17.82 -33.76 2.66
N ILE A 540 18.88 -33.19 3.25
CA ILE A 540 18.83 -32.43 4.50
C ILE A 540 18.96 -30.93 4.16
N PRO A 541 17.90 -30.11 4.33
CA PRO A 541 17.93 -28.69 4.05
C PRO A 541 18.98 -27.97 4.91
N THR A 542 20.01 -27.47 4.24
CA THR A 542 21.21 -26.96 4.90
C THR A 542 21.72 -25.72 4.19
N ARG A 543 22.14 -24.71 4.94
CA ARG A 543 22.64 -23.43 4.42
C ARG A 543 23.93 -23.00 5.11
N VAL A 544 24.73 -22.19 4.42
CA VAL A 544 26.00 -21.69 4.95
C VAL A 544 25.77 -20.34 5.61
N VAL A 545 26.42 -20.08 6.74
CA VAL A 545 26.39 -18.78 7.39
C VAL A 545 27.82 -18.30 7.59
N MET A 546 28.07 -17.04 7.29
CA MET A 546 29.30 -16.36 7.70
C MET A 546 28.96 -15.34 8.77
N GLY A 547 29.76 -15.30 9.82
CA GLY A 547 29.57 -14.37 10.93
C GLY A 547 30.69 -14.49 11.96
N ALA A 548 30.42 -14.12 13.20
CA ALA A 548 31.35 -14.25 14.31
C ALA A 548 30.72 -14.94 15.52
N GLU A 549 31.54 -15.66 16.27
CA GLU A 549 31.16 -16.16 17.60
C GLU A 549 31.44 -15.06 18.64
N LEU A 550 30.46 -14.78 19.51
CA LEU A 550 30.59 -13.66 20.43
C LEU A 550 31.58 -13.97 21.59
N PRO A 551 32.68 -13.22 21.76
CA PRO A 551 33.61 -13.43 22.86
C PRO A 551 33.06 -12.89 24.19
N GLU A 552 33.67 -13.31 25.31
CA GLU A 552 33.24 -12.92 26.67
C GLU A 552 33.30 -11.40 26.94
N ASP A 553 34.27 -10.70 26.33
CA ASP A 553 34.41 -9.24 26.45
C ASP A 553 33.45 -8.46 25.54
N GLY A 554 32.72 -9.16 24.66
CA GLY A 554 31.80 -8.59 23.69
C GLY A 554 32.48 -7.84 22.52
N VAL A 555 33.80 -7.93 22.39
CA VAL A 555 34.57 -7.27 21.32
C VAL A 555 34.93 -8.28 20.23
N VAL A 556 34.12 -8.31 19.17
CA VAL A 556 34.33 -9.20 18.02
C VAL A 556 35.53 -8.73 17.21
N ARG A 557 36.51 -9.60 17.03
CA ARG A 557 37.71 -9.40 16.19
C ARG A 557 37.66 -10.27 14.94
N GLY A 558 38.59 -10.07 14.01
CA GLY A 558 38.68 -10.91 12.80
C GLY A 558 38.83 -12.40 13.09
N ARG A 559 39.61 -12.77 14.11
CA ARG A 559 39.83 -14.17 14.51
C ARG A 559 38.59 -14.89 15.02
N ASP A 560 37.59 -14.12 15.47
CA ASP A 560 36.30 -14.65 15.94
C ASP A 560 35.32 -14.85 14.78
N VAL A 561 35.70 -14.44 13.55
CA VAL A 561 34.90 -14.64 12.33
C VAL A 561 35.06 -16.07 11.84
N HIS A 562 33.92 -16.73 11.65
CA HIS A 562 33.82 -18.12 11.22
C HIS A 562 32.78 -18.27 10.11
N ALA A 563 32.91 -19.36 9.35
CA ALA A 563 31.84 -19.88 8.52
C ALA A 563 31.33 -21.18 9.13
N TRP A 564 30.01 -21.33 9.18
CA TRP A 564 29.35 -22.48 9.78
C TRP A 564 28.10 -22.88 8.99
N VAL A 565 27.44 -23.93 9.46
CA VAL A 565 26.31 -24.54 8.76
C VAL A 565 25.06 -24.46 9.64
N GLU A 566 23.91 -24.14 9.04
CA GLU A 566 22.61 -24.25 9.71
C GLU A 566 21.79 -25.37 9.06
N VAL A 567 21.22 -26.23 9.89
CA VAL A 567 20.36 -27.35 9.46
C VAL A 567 18.94 -27.10 9.94
N GLN A 568 17.96 -27.36 9.07
CA GLN A 568 16.55 -27.23 9.43
C GLN A 568 16.04 -28.47 10.17
N ASP A 569 15.38 -28.29 11.31
CA ASP A 569 14.67 -29.37 12.01
C ASP A 569 13.29 -29.65 11.40
N ASN A 570 12.64 -30.73 11.84
CA ASN A 570 11.30 -31.12 11.39
C ASN A 570 10.17 -30.13 11.76
N ASN A 571 10.43 -29.18 12.66
CA ASN A 571 9.50 -28.10 13.02
C ASN A 571 9.72 -26.83 12.17
N GLY A 572 10.72 -26.85 11.28
CA GLY A 572 11.09 -25.74 10.41
C GLY A 572 12.09 -24.75 11.02
N ALA A 573 12.59 -25.00 12.24
CA ALA A 573 13.57 -24.14 12.90
C ALA A 573 15.00 -24.43 12.42
N TRP A 574 15.80 -23.38 12.25
CA TRP A 574 17.18 -23.48 11.80
C TRP A 574 18.14 -23.57 13.00
N VAL A 575 18.86 -24.68 13.09
CA VAL A 575 19.80 -24.97 14.18
C VAL A 575 21.24 -24.72 13.71
N PRO A 576 21.97 -23.78 14.32
CA PRO A 576 23.38 -23.53 14.00
C PRO A 576 24.29 -24.64 14.51
N LEU A 577 25.10 -25.18 13.59
CA LEU A 577 26.18 -26.11 13.84
C LEU A 577 27.50 -25.35 13.65
N LEU A 578 28.10 -24.89 14.76
CA LEU A 578 29.29 -24.03 14.71
C LEU A 578 30.51 -24.78 14.19
N SER A 579 31.53 -24.01 13.80
CA SER A 579 32.71 -24.48 13.08
C SER A 579 33.45 -25.65 13.77
N ASN A 580 33.49 -25.69 15.10
CA ASN A 580 34.08 -26.78 15.89
C ASN A 580 33.41 -28.17 15.70
N THR A 581 32.23 -28.21 15.08
CA THR A 581 31.50 -29.47 14.84
C THR A 581 32.05 -30.28 13.67
N PHE A 582 32.75 -29.64 12.72
CA PHE A 582 33.21 -30.28 11.48
C PHE A 582 34.61 -29.85 11.03
N LEU A 583 35.19 -28.79 11.62
CA LEU A 583 36.53 -28.35 11.24
C LEU A 583 37.62 -29.19 11.92
N PRO A 584 38.70 -29.52 11.19
CA PRO A 584 39.88 -30.09 11.80
C PRO A 584 40.57 -29.09 12.72
N ASN A 585 41.40 -29.60 13.62
CA ASN A 585 42.17 -28.75 14.51
C ASN A 585 43.04 -27.78 13.67
N ARG A 586 43.06 -26.49 14.02
CA ARG A 586 43.84 -25.47 13.30
C ARG A 586 45.35 -25.78 13.22
N ASN A 587 45.85 -26.61 14.14
CA ASN A 587 47.23 -27.07 14.18
C ASN A 587 47.51 -28.27 13.25
N GLN A 588 46.47 -28.93 12.73
CA GLN A 588 46.59 -30.06 11.80
C GLN A 588 46.80 -29.54 10.38
N LYS A 589 48.08 -29.45 9.97
CA LYS A 589 48.49 -28.91 8.67
C LYS A 589 48.50 -29.96 7.55
N PRO A 590 48.36 -29.56 6.27
CA PRO A 590 48.34 -30.50 5.16
C PRO A 590 49.65 -31.29 5.02
N ASN A 591 49.55 -32.56 4.63
CA ASN A 591 50.71 -33.43 4.41
C ASN A 591 51.60 -32.96 3.24
N GLN A 592 52.89 -32.77 3.50
CA GLN A 592 53.86 -32.21 2.53
C GLN A 592 53.96 -32.99 1.20
N LEU A 593 53.74 -34.31 1.22
CA LEU A 593 53.76 -35.14 0.01
C LEU A 593 52.62 -34.80 -0.95
N GLN A 594 51.42 -34.52 -0.43
CA GLN A 594 50.29 -34.11 -1.26
C GLN A 594 50.49 -32.69 -1.80
N SER A 595 51.07 -31.81 -1.00
CA SER A 595 51.39 -30.45 -1.43
C SER A 595 52.43 -30.41 -2.56
N LYS A 596 53.39 -31.35 -2.62
CA LYS A 596 54.32 -31.51 -3.77
C LYS A 596 53.63 -32.00 -5.03
N THR A 597 52.67 -32.92 -4.92
CA THR A 597 51.87 -33.41 -6.05
C THR A 597 51.00 -32.30 -6.63
N GLU A 598 50.35 -31.50 -5.78
CA GLU A 598 49.59 -30.33 -6.21
C GLU A 598 50.50 -29.27 -6.86
N GLN A 599 51.69 -29.03 -6.30
CA GLN A 599 52.71 -28.18 -6.91
C GLN A 599 53.12 -28.67 -8.32
N GLN A 600 53.24 -29.99 -8.53
CA GLN A 600 53.55 -30.59 -9.84
C GLN A 600 52.38 -30.47 -10.83
N LYS A 601 51.13 -30.61 -10.38
CA LYS A 601 49.94 -30.44 -11.24
C LYS A 601 49.75 -28.99 -11.70
N VAL A 602 50.09 -28.01 -10.86
CA VAL A 602 50.07 -26.58 -11.23
C VAL A 602 51.30 -26.21 -12.07
N GLY A 603 52.43 -26.92 -11.88
CA GLY A 603 53.68 -26.74 -12.63
C GLY A 603 53.68 -27.35 -14.04
N ALA A 604 52.64 -28.10 -14.43
CA ALA A 604 52.41 -28.46 -15.83
C ALA A 604 52.07 -27.18 -16.60
N GLN A 605 53.09 -26.57 -17.19
CA GLN A 605 52.99 -25.42 -18.07
C GLN A 605 51.87 -25.66 -19.08
N VAL A 606 50.74 -25.00 -18.87
CA VAL A 606 49.80 -24.73 -19.95
C VAL A 606 50.62 -23.89 -20.95
N PRO A 607 50.88 -24.37 -22.18
CA PRO A 607 51.50 -23.53 -23.20
C PRO A 607 50.65 -22.26 -23.30
N PRO A 608 51.24 -21.06 -23.39
CA PRO A 608 50.44 -19.86 -23.55
C PRO A 608 49.47 -20.10 -24.71
N PRO A 609 48.14 -19.97 -24.51
CA PRO A 609 47.21 -20.06 -25.62
C PRO A 609 47.69 -19.07 -26.68
N ALA A 610 47.79 -19.53 -27.93
CA ALA A 610 48.16 -18.70 -29.05
C ALA A 610 47.39 -17.39 -28.94
N GLY A 611 48.10 -16.26 -28.88
CA GLY A 611 47.53 -14.95 -28.64
C GLY A 611 46.49 -14.62 -29.69
N VAL A 612 45.23 -14.93 -29.40
CA VAL A 612 44.10 -14.36 -30.12
C VAL A 612 43.97 -12.96 -29.54
N ASN A 613 44.29 -11.96 -30.35
CA ASN A 613 44.11 -10.57 -29.98
C ASN A 613 42.68 -10.39 -29.44
N PRO A 614 42.48 -9.95 -28.19
CA PRO A 614 41.16 -9.51 -27.77
C PRO A 614 40.73 -8.37 -28.70
N PRO A 615 39.44 -8.28 -29.09
CA PRO A 615 38.96 -7.08 -29.77
C PRO A 615 39.37 -5.88 -28.90
N SER A 616 40.00 -4.88 -29.52
CA SER A 616 40.46 -3.69 -28.83
C SER A 616 39.27 -2.96 -28.21
N VAL A 617 38.95 -3.26 -26.96
CA VAL A 617 38.34 -2.30 -26.07
C VAL A 617 39.45 -1.37 -25.63
N LEU A 618 39.74 -0.40 -26.50
CA LEU A 618 40.30 0.88 -26.08
C LEU A 618 39.31 1.50 -25.08
N GLN A 619 39.45 1.12 -23.81
CA GLN A 619 38.86 1.78 -22.64
C GLN A 619 39.41 1.09 -21.38
N GLY A 620 40.65 1.44 -21.02
CA GLY A 620 41.17 1.20 -19.66
C GLY A 620 40.55 2.20 -18.66
N PRO A 621 40.55 1.91 -17.35
CA PRO A 621 39.90 2.74 -16.33
C PRO A 621 40.69 4.01 -15.94
N ASP A 622 41.76 4.34 -16.66
CA ASP A 622 42.71 5.38 -16.26
C ASP A 622 42.41 6.76 -16.89
N GLN A 623 41.20 6.94 -17.43
CA GLN A 623 40.65 8.25 -17.82
C GLN A 623 39.40 8.66 -17.02
N ALA A 624 39.27 8.19 -15.77
CA ALA A 624 38.30 8.74 -14.81
C ALA A 624 38.82 9.98 -14.05
N GLN A 625 39.97 10.53 -14.46
CA GLN A 625 40.44 11.87 -14.07
C GLN A 625 40.23 12.88 -15.20
N ASN A 626 39.07 12.85 -15.83
CA ASN A 626 38.52 14.06 -16.42
C ASN A 626 37.62 14.69 -15.37
N ALA A 627 38.07 15.84 -14.88
CA ALA A 627 37.24 16.77 -14.17
C ALA A 627 35.85 16.78 -14.82
N ILE A 628 34.87 16.21 -14.13
CA ILE A 628 33.50 16.66 -14.22
C ILE A 628 33.52 18.11 -13.71
N ASN A 629 33.94 19.01 -14.58
CA ASN A 629 33.19 20.22 -14.80
C ASN A 629 31.76 19.75 -15.02
N LEU A 630 31.00 19.65 -13.93
CA LEU A 630 29.56 19.77 -13.97
C LEU A 630 29.29 21.17 -14.53
N LYS A 631 29.42 21.33 -15.86
CA LYS A 631 28.53 22.23 -16.57
C LYS A 631 27.15 21.70 -16.22
N LYS A 632 26.55 22.33 -15.22
CA LYS A 632 25.14 22.15 -14.86
C LYS A 632 24.40 22.01 -16.19
N PRO A 633 23.68 20.91 -16.45
CA PRO A 633 22.85 20.84 -17.63
C PRO A 633 22.01 22.12 -17.64
N PRO A 634 21.88 22.82 -18.80
CA PRO A 634 21.12 24.05 -18.84
C PRO A 634 19.78 23.77 -18.21
N LYS A 635 19.44 24.54 -17.16
CA LYS A 635 18.20 24.37 -16.40
C LYS A 635 17.07 24.33 -17.42
N LYS A 636 16.52 23.13 -17.68
CA LYS A 636 15.38 22.98 -18.57
C LYS A 636 14.25 23.75 -17.89
N LEU A 637 13.85 24.88 -18.48
CA LEU A 637 12.85 25.80 -17.91
C LEU A 637 11.54 25.09 -17.54
N PHE A 638 11.25 23.95 -18.18
CA PHE A 638 10.04 23.15 -17.98
C PHE A 638 10.23 21.87 -17.15
N ASP A 639 11.42 21.61 -16.59
CA ASP A 639 11.62 20.46 -15.69
C ASP A 639 11.29 20.86 -14.25
N PRO A 640 10.20 20.32 -13.64
CA PRO A 640 9.80 20.65 -12.28
C PRO A 640 10.89 20.34 -11.26
N ALA A 641 11.80 19.40 -11.55
CA ALA A 641 12.91 19.03 -10.68
C ALA A 641 14.05 20.07 -10.63
N SER A 642 13.99 21.12 -11.46
CA SER A 642 14.96 22.22 -11.49
C SER A 642 14.45 23.51 -10.83
N TRP A 643 13.16 23.59 -10.51
CA TRP A 643 12.53 24.80 -9.99
C TRP A 643 12.87 25.02 -8.51
N PRO A 644 13.01 26.29 -8.06
CA PRO A 644 13.08 26.62 -6.64
C PRO A 644 11.90 26.02 -5.87
N THR A 645 12.15 25.59 -4.63
CA THR A 645 11.16 24.90 -3.79
C THR A 645 9.87 25.72 -3.61
N TRP A 646 10.00 27.05 -3.50
CA TRP A 646 8.85 27.96 -3.40
C TRP A 646 8.00 28.00 -4.69
N LEU A 647 8.62 27.86 -5.86
CA LEU A 647 7.91 27.87 -7.16
C LEU A 647 7.19 26.55 -7.40
N ARG A 648 7.80 25.41 -7.02
CA ARG A 648 7.09 24.12 -7.00
C ARG A 648 5.92 24.16 -6.03
N PHE A 649 6.14 24.74 -4.84
CA PHE A 649 5.08 24.90 -3.86
C PHE A 649 3.91 25.72 -4.43
N LEU A 650 4.21 26.89 -4.98
CA LEU A 650 3.22 27.76 -5.63
C LEU A 650 2.48 27.02 -6.76
N ILE A 651 3.19 26.33 -7.65
CA ILE A 651 2.56 25.71 -8.82
C ILE A 651 1.75 24.47 -8.44
N PHE A 652 2.32 23.52 -7.69
CA PHE A 652 1.64 22.26 -7.39
C PHE A 652 0.60 22.36 -6.26
N TYR A 653 0.80 23.25 -5.30
CA TYR A 653 -0.06 23.33 -4.10
C TYR A 653 -1.00 24.54 -4.10
N VAL A 654 -0.80 25.53 -4.99
CA VAL A 654 -1.68 26.70 -5.10
C VAL A 654 -2.28 26.81 -6.50
N LEU A 655 -1.43 26.92 -7.53
CA LEU A 655 -1.86 27.21 -8.90
C LEU A 655 -2.63 26.04 -9.52
N LEU A 656 -2.11 24.81 -9.41
CA LEU A 656 -2.70 23.61 -10.00
C LEU A 656 -4.08 23.28 -9.37
N PRO A 657 -4.27 23.30 -8.04
CA PRO A 657 -5.60 23.19 -7.44
C PRO A 657 -6.55 24.27 -7.96
N ILE A 658 -6.13 25.54 -8.01
CA ILE A 658 -6.96 26.62 -8.56
C ILE A 658 -7.34 26.33 -10.02
N LEU A 659 -6.38 25.89 -10.84
CA LEU A 659 -6.59 25.58 -12.26
C LEU A 659 -7.57 24.42 -12.43
N VAL A 660 -7.47 23.37 -11.61
CA VAL A 660 -8.44 22.26 -11.58
C VAL A 660 -9.84 22.76 -11.18
N LEU A 661 -9.94 23.67 -10.21
CA LEU A 661 -11.23 24.27 -9.82
C LEU A 661 -11.84 25.12 -10.94
N VAL A 662 -11.01 25.91 -11.63
CA VAL A 662 -11.44 26.68 -12.80
C VAL A 662 -11.85 25.75 -13.94
N ALA A 663 -11.09 24.69 -14.20
CA ALA A 663 -11.40 23.68 -15.21
C ALA A 663 -12.72 22.95 -14.90
N LEU A 664 -12.95 22.55 -13.64
CA LEU A 664 -14.19 21.91 -13.20
C LEU A 664 -15.39 22.86 -13.34
N TYR A 665 -15.22 24.13 -12.97
CA TYR A 665 -16.24 25.17 -13.15
C TYR A 665 -16.62 25.33 -14.64
N TRP A 666 -15.63 25.44 -15.53
CA TRP A 666 -15.87 25.55 -16.97
C TRP A 666 -16.40 24.24 -17.58
N ALA A 667 -15.97 23.07 -17.11
CA ALA A 667 -16.50 21.79 -17.56
C ALA A 667 -17.98 21.63 -17.20
N LEU A 668 -18.40 22.00 -15.99
CA LEU A 668 -19.82 21.97 -15.60
C LEU A 668 -20.66 22.97 -16.42
N ARG A 669 -20.14 24.18 -16.66
CA ARG A 669 -20.76 25.18 -17.54
C ARG A 669 -20.87 24.67 -18.97
N GLY A 670 -19.79 24.11 -19.50
CA GLY A 670 -19.69 23.54 -20.84
C GLY A 670 -20.62 22.35 -21.02
N ALA A 671 -20.69 21.42 -20.05
CA ALA A 671 -21.60 20.29 -20.08
C ALA A 671 -23.08 20.71 -20.10
N LYS A 672 -23.45 21.73 -19.32
CA LYS A 672 -24.80 22.32 -19.36
C LYS A 672 -25.08 22.95 -20.72
N ALA A 673 -24.15 23.74 -21.26
CA ALA A 673 -24.28 24.37 -22.57
C ALA A 673 -24.37 23.35 -23.72
N TRP A 674 -23.48 22.36 -23.72
CA TRP A 674 -23.47 21.26 -24.69
C TRP A 674 -24.77 20.45 -24.65
N ARG A 675 -25.25 20.10 -23.44
CA ARG A 675 -26.52 19.40 -23.28
C ARG A 675 -27.68 20.23 -23.82
N ARG A 676 -27.73 21.53 -23.52
CA ARG A 676 -28.75 22.45 -24.07
C ARG A 676 -28.71 22.47 -25.58
N ASN A 677 -27.53 22.64 -26.17
CA ASN A 677 -27.38 22.68 -27.63
C ASN A 677 -27.80 21.35 -28.28
N ARG A 678 -27.43 20.22 -27.67
CA ARG A 678 -27.84 18.89 -28.12
C ARG A 678 -29.35 18.72 -28.12
N HIS A 679 -30.05 19.16 -27.08
CA HIS A 679 -31.52 19.08 -26.99
C HIS A 679 -32.23 20.19 -27.79
N ALA A 680 -31.54 21.27 -28.11
CA ALA A 680 -32.03 22.29 -29.03
C ALA A 680 -32.00 21.82 -30.49
N GLN A 681 -31.20 20.81 -30.85
CA GLN A 681 -30.99 20.36 -32.23
C GLN A 681 -31.47 18.92 -32.52
N ARG A 682 -31.82 18.13 -31.50
CA ARG A 682 -32.17 16.70 -31.68
C ARG A 682 -33.55 16.35 -31.14
N GLY A 683 -34.28 15.51 -31.88
CA GLY A 683 -35.60 14.98 -31.53
C GLY A 683 -36.76 15.77 -32.17
N PRO A 684 -38.01 15.29 -32.01
CA PRO A 684 -39.18 15.96 -32.58
C PRO A 684 -39.35 17.39 -32.07
N THR A 685 -39.83 18.30 -32.92
CA THR A 685 -39.98 19.73 -32.63
C THR A 685 -40.75 20.03 -31.33
N PRO A 686 -41.89 19.36 -31.01
CA PRO A 686 -42.57 19.54 -29.73
C PRO A 686 -41.73 19.15 -28.51
N SER A 687 -40.85 18.15 -28.65
CA SER A 687 -39.97 17.70 -27.56
C SER A 687 -38.90 18.74 -27.25
N ARG A 688 -38.38 19.44 -28.28
CA ARG A 688 -37.40 20.51 -28.15
C ARG A 688 -37.99 21.70 -27.37
N VAL A 689 -39.23 22.09 -27.67
CA VAL A 689 -39.97 23.15 -26.95
C VAL A 689 -40.26 22.74 -25.50
N ALA A 690 -40.71 21.51 -25.27
CA ALA A 690 -40.97 20.99 -23.93
C ALA A 690 -39.70 20.96 -23.06
N TRP A 691 -38.55 20.62 -23.67
CA TRP A 691 -37.25 20.62 -22.99
C TRP A 691 -36.76 22.03 -22.66
N ALA A 692 -36.93 23.00 -23.57
CA ALA A 692 -36.56 24.39 -23.33
C ALA A 692 -37.28 24.97 -22.10
N TRP A 693 -38.58 24.68 -21.92
CA TRP A 693 -39.33 25.06 -20.72
C TRP A 693 -38.79 24.39 -19.45
N ASP A 694 -38.53 23.09 -19.48
CA ASP A 694 -38.03 22.35 -18.31
C ASP A 694 -36.62 22.83 -17.90
N ASP A 695 -35.75 23.14 -18.86
CA ASP A 695 -34.43 23.72 -18.58
C ASP A 695 -34.51 25.13 -17.97
N LEU A 696 -35.47 25.95 -18.39
CA LEU A 696 -35.74 27.26 -17.76
C LEU A 696 -36.17 27.07 -16.29
N VAL A 697 -37.15 26.20 -16.03
CA VAL A 697 -37.63 25.91 -14.67
C VAL A 697 -36.52 25.36 -13.78
N GLN A 698 -35.67 24.48 -14.30
CA GLN A 698 -34.52 23.95 -13.55
C GLN A 698 -33.45 25.01 -13.30
N THR A 699 -33.22 25.90 -14.27
CA THR A 699 -32.30 27.02 -14.09
C THR A 699 -32.83 27.96 -13.00
N SER A 700 -34.11 28.31 -13.01
CA SER A 700 -34.71 29.13 -11.95
C SER A 700 -34.65 28.46 -10.57
N ARG A 701 -34.80 27.14 -10.48
CA ARG A 701 -34.58 26.38 -9.24
C ARG A 701 -33.13 26.46 -8.74
N SER A 702 -32.14 26.51 -9.64
CA SER A 702 -30.73 26.69 -9.25
C SER A 702 -30.44 28.07 -8.66
N TYR A 703 -31.21 29.09 -9.08
CA TYR A 703 -31.21 30.44 -8.50
C TYR A 703 -32.06 30.58 -7.23
N GLY A 704 -32.69 29.49 -6.77
CA GLY A 704 -33.39 29.43 -5.48
C GLY A 704 -34.91 29.55 -5.56
N GLU A 705 -35.52 29.62 -6.76
CA GLU A 705 -36.98 29.65 -6.89
C GLU A 705 -37.62 28.29 -6.57
N LYS A 706 -38.69 28.32 -5.78
CA LYS A 706 -39.40 27.13 -5.30
C LYS A 706 -40.55 26.77 -6.25
N VAL A 707 -40.23 26.09 -7.34
CA VAL A 707 -41.24 25.66 -8.33
C VAL A 707 -41.79 24.27 -8.01
N PRO A 708 -43.12 24.08 -7.83
CA PRO A 708 -43.73 22.77 -7.63
C PRO A 708 -43.39 21.78 -8.76
N ARG A 709 -43.21 20.50 -8.42
CA ARG A 709 -42.74 19.47 -9.39
C ARG A 709 -43.85 18.78 -10.18
N ARG A 710 -45.11 18.89 -9.74
CA ARG A 710 -46.30 18.26 -10.35
C ARG A 710 -47.32 19.27 -10.89
N ALA A 711 -46.87 20.52 -11.07
CA ALA A 711 -47.69 21.60 -11.57
C ALA A 711 -47.65 21.68 -13.10
N THR A 712 -48.72 22.18 -13.72
CA THR A 712 -48.78 22.47 -15.16
C THR A 712 -47.80 23.60 -15.53
N ARG A 713 -47.47 23.79 -16.82
CA ARG A 713 -46.52 24.86 -17.23
C ARG A 713 -46.97 26.25 -16.78
N LEU A 714 -48.27 26.53 -16.81
CA LEU A 714 -48.85 27.81 -16.36
C LEU A 714 -48.76 27.98 -14.84
N GLU A 715 -49.03 26.92 -14.06
CA GLU A 715 -48.84 26.93 -12.60
C GLU A 715 -47.35 27.00 -12.19
N GLN A 716 -46.46 26.44 -13.00
CA GLN A 716 -45.02 26.60 -12.80
C GLN A 716 -44.59 28.04 -13.08
N ALA A 717 -45.15 28.67 -14.12
CA ALA A 717 -44.85 30.04 -14.49
C ALA A 717 -45.24 31.05 -13.42
N THR A 718 -46.38 30.86 -12.74
CA THR A 718 -46.79 31.74 -11.62
C THR A 718 -45.86 31.63 -10.42
N ALA A 719 -45.13 30.51 -10.27
CA ALA A 719 -44.10 30.33 -9.25
C ALA A 719 -42.72 30.92 -9.63
N LEU A 720 -42.53 31.38 -10.87
CA LEU A 720 -41.28 31.95 -11.37
C LEU A 720 -41.25 33.48 -11.23
N THR A 721 -41.15 33.97 -9.99
CA THR A 721 -41.22 35.41 -9.65
C THR A 721 -40.12 36.27 -10.27
N ARG A 722 -38.97 35.69 -10.63
CA ARG A 722 -37.80 36.39 -11.18
C ARG A 722 -37.72 36.34 -12.70
N VAL A 723 -38.71 35.74 -13.36
CA VAL A 723 -38.79 35.67 -14.83
C VAL A 723 -40.11 36.31 -15.27
N PRO A 724 -40.13 37.63 -15.56
CA PRO A 724 -41.37 38.34 -15.90
C PRO A 724 -42.11 37.75 -17.11
N ALA A 725 -41.36 37.21 -18.08
CA ALA A 725 -41.89 36.58 -19.29
C ALA A 725 -42.39 35.13 -19.09
N ALA A 726 -42.31 34.56 -17.88
CA ALA A 726 -42.57 33.15 -17.64
C ALA A 726 -43.98 32.69 -18.04
N THR A 727 -45.00 33.52 -17.79
CA THR A 727 -46.40 33.20 -18.12
C THR A 727 -46.63 33.18 -19.63
N GLY A 728 -46.06 34.14 -20.36
CA GLY A 728 -46.08 34.19 -21.82
C GLY A 728 -45.35 33.01 -22.46
N LEU A 729 -44.16 32.68 -21.96
CA LEU A 729 -43.38 31.52 -22.41
C LEU A 729 -44.11 30.19 -22.15
N ALA A 730 -44.78 30.04 -21.00
CA ALA A 730 -45.57 28.85 -20.70
C ALA A 730 -46.80 28.70 -21.62
N ALA A 731 -47.50 29.79 -21.90
CA ALA A 731 -48.64 29.79 -22.81
C ALA A 731 -48.20 29.43 -24.24
N ARG A 732 -47.11 30.02 -24.72
CA ARG A 732 -46.52 29.72 -26.04
C ARG A 732 -46.01 28.27 -26.14
N ALA A 733 -45.34 27.76 -25.10
CA ALA A 733 -44.95 26.34 -25.06
C ALA A 733 -46.15 25.39 -25.10
N ASN A 734 -47.25 25.71 -24.44
CA ASN A 734 -48.46 24.90 -24.51
C ASN A 734 -49.08 24.95 -25.91
N ALA A 735 -49.14 26.12 -26.55
CA ALA A 735 -49.63 26.27 -27.91
C ALA A 735 -48.77 25.49 -28.93
N LEU A 736 -47.45 25.52 -28.79
CA LEU A 736 -46.54 24.79 -29.69
C LEU A 736 -46.52 23.27 -29.41
N VAL A 737 -46.77 22.81 -28.19
CA VAL A 737 -46.74 21.38 -27.87
C VAL A 737 -48.09 20.69 -28.07
N PHE A 738 -49.20 21.39 -27.81
CA PHE A 738 -50.56 20.83 -27.82
C PHE A 738 -51.51 21.50 -28.84
N GLY A 739 -51.02 22.47 -29.61
CA GLY A 739 -51.81 23.13 -30.66
C GLY A 739 -52.03 22.28 -31.91
N PRO A 740 -52.93 22.71 -32.81
CA PRO A 740 -53.16 22.02 -34.07
C PRO A 740 -51.96 22.17 -35.01
N GLY A 741 -51.38 21.03 -35.43
CA GLY A 741 -50.22 20.97 -36.33
C GLY A 741 -48.90 20.70 -35.61
N THR A 742 -47.90 20.18 -36.35
CA THR A 742 -46.54 20.01 -35.84
C THR A 742 -45.76 21.32 -35.99
N PRO A 743 -45.11 21.86 -34.94
CA PRO A 743 -44.32 23.08 -35.04
C PRO A 743 -43.19 22.94 -36.06
N THR A 744 -42.87 24.04 -36.74
CA THR A 744 -41.72 24.08 -37.65
C THR A 744 -40.41 24.18 -36.87
N ASP A 745 -39.30 23.80 -37.51
CA ASP A 745 -37.97 23.93 -36.89
C ASP A 745 -37.63 25.39 -36.51
N GLN A 746 -38.16 26.35 -37.27
CA GLN A 746 -38.03 27.78 -37.00
C GLN A 746 -38.79 28.16 -35.72
N ASP A 747 -40.02 27.68 -35.53
CA ASP A 747 -40.81 27.95 -34.32
C ASP A 747 -40.11 27.45 -33.04
N ALA A 748 -39.46 26.29 -33.12
CA ALA A 748 -38.66 25.79 -32.01
C ALA A 748 -37.40 26.63 -31.78
N ALA A 749 -36.69 27.04 -32.83
CA ALA A 749 -35.51 27.89 -32.71
C ALA A 749 -35.84 29.24 -32.07
N ASP A 750 -36.94 29.87 -32.49
CA ASP A 750 -37.42 31.15 -31.96
C ASP A 750 -37.82 31.03 -30.49
N TYR A 751 -38.54 29.97 -30.12
CA TYR A 751 -38.89 29.71 -28.72
C TYR A 751 -37.65 29.50 -27.84
N TRP A 752 -36.63 28.80 -28.35
CA TRP A 752 -35.35 28.64 -27.67
C TRP A 752 -34.60 29.95 -27.49
N ALA A 753 -34.65 30.86 -28.47
CA ALA A 753 -34.04 32.18 -28.37
C ALA A 753 -34.69 33.02 -27.26
N GLU A 754 -36.03 33.02 -27.16
CA GLU A 754 -36.76 33.71 -26.10
C GLU A 754 -36.47 33.14 -24.71
N VAL A 755 -36.44 31.81 -24.57
CA VAL A 755 -36.05 31.15 -23.31
C VAL A 755 -34.60 31.49 -22.94
N ASN A 756 -33.70 31.58 -23.92
CA ASN A 756 -32.31 31.97 -23.69
C ASN A 756 -32.20 33.43 -23.21
N SER A 757 -32.97 34.35 -23.79
CA SER A 757 -33.06 35.75 -23.36
C SER A 757 -33.58 35.84 -21.92
N ALA A 758 -34.69 35.17 -21.60
CA ALA A 758 -35.23 35.11 -20.24
C ALA A 758 -34.23 34.56 -19.22
N ARG A 759 -33.39 33.59 -19.62
CA ARG A 759 -32.32 33.04 -18.77
C ARG A 759 -31.16 34.03 -18.58
N SER A 760 -30.80 34.77 -19.62
CA SER A 760 -29.78 35.82 -19.56
C SER A 760 -30.21 36.91 -18.59
N ASP A 761 -31.46 37.35 -18.68
CA ASP A 761 -32.04 38.37 -17.80
C ASP A 761 -32.11 37.88 -16.35
N LEU A 762 -32.52 36.62 -16.14
CA LEU A 762 -32.49 36.01 -14.82
C LEU A 762 -31.08 35.99 -14.20
N ARG A 763 -30.04 35.76 -15.02
CA ARG A 763 -28.64 35.77 -14.58
C ARG A 763 -28.11 37.18 -14.33
N ALA A 764 -28.52 38.15 -15.13
CA ALA A 764 -28.09 39.55 -14.99
C ALA A 764 -28.61 40.17 -13.68
N ASN A 765 -29.81 39.77 -13.25
CA ASN A 765 -30.52 40.30 -12.10
C ASN A 765 -30.20 39.61 -10.75
N VAL A 766 -29.12 38.83 -10.66
CA VAL A 766 -28.68 38.17 -9.41
C VAL A 766 -27.24 38.55 -9.03
N ASP A 767 -26.97 38.53 -7.72
CA ASP A 767 -25.63 38.82 -7.19
C ASP A 767 -24.58 37.78 -7.66
N PHE A 768 -23.29 38.13 -7.48
CA PHE A 768 -22.18 37.29 -7.90
C PHE A 768 -22.21 35.88 -7.28
N TRP A 769 -22.61 35.76 -6.01
CA TRP A 769 -22.61 34.50 -5.28
C TRP A 769 -23.71 33.54 -5.73
N HIS A 770 -24.90 34.05 -6.05
CA HIS A 770 -25.99 33.26 -6.62
C HIS A 770 -25.65 32.79 -8.04
N ARG A 771 -24.93 33.61 -8.83
CA ARG A 771 -24.40 33.18 -10.14
C ARG A 771 -23.42 32.02 -10.00
N LEU A 772 -22.41 32.16 -9.15
CA LEU A 772 -21.41 31.11 -8.94
C LEU A 772 -22.06 29.81 -8.43
N ARG A 773 -23.00 29.92 -7.50
CA ARG A 773 -23.74 28.78 -6.94
C ARG A 773 -24.60 28.06 -7.98
N ALA A 774 -25.29 28.80 -8.85
CA ALA A 774 -26.09 28.22 -9.93
C ALA A 774 -25.22 27.54 -11.00
N ASP A 775 -24.06 28.11 -11.29
CA ASP A 775 -23.10 27.58 -12.27
C ASP A 775 -22.53 26.22 -11.84
N ILE A 776 -22.18 26.07 -10.56
CA ILE A 776 -21.65 24.81 -10.00
C ILE A 776 -22.73 23.80 -9.59
N ASP A 777 -24.02 24.14 -9.67
CA ASP A 777 -25.10 23.22 -9.30
C ASP A 777 -25.24 22.08 -10.34
N PRO A 778 -25.00 20.81 -9.98
CA PRO A 778 -25.07 19.71 -10.95
C PRO A 778 -26.50 19.23 -11.19
N ARG A 779 -27.49 19.64 -10.38
CA ARG A 779 -28.87 19.13 -10.45
C ARG A 779 -29.51 19.24 -11.85
N PRO A 780 -29.32 20.34 -12.61
CA PRO A 780 -29.86 20.43 -13.97
C PRO A 780 -29.33 19.33 -14.89
N LEU A 781 -28.10 18.83 -14.70
CA LEU A 781 -27.49 17.79 -15.55
C LEU A 781 -28.16 16.40 -15.37
N PHE A 782 -28.80 16.16 -14.23
CA PHE A 782 -29.39 14.85 -13.90
C PHE A 782 -30.92 14.81 -14.00
N ALA A 783 -31.55 15.90 -14.41
CA ALA A 783 -32.99 15.91 -14.60
C ALA A 783 -33.41 15.09 -15.84
N LYS A 784 -34.36 14.18 -15.65
CA LYS A 784 -34.95 13.39 -16.74
C LYS A 784 -35.88 14.29 -17.54
N GLY A 785 -35.72 14.31 -18.87
CA GLY A 785 -36.59 15.07 -19.76
C GLY A 785 -38.04 14.57 -19.75
N PRO A 786 -38.98 15.34 -20.31
CA PRO A 786 -40.38 14.94 -20.39
C PRO A 786 -40.52 13.63 -21.18
N ARG A 787 -41.29 12.68 -20.65
CA ARG A 787 -41.74 11.51 -21.41
C ARG A 787 -42.78 11.99 -22.41
N THR A 788 -42.39 12.20 -23.66
CA THR A 788 -43.35 12.15 -24.75
C THR A 788 -43.70 10.69 -24.96
N GLU A 789 -44.94 10.32 -24.64
CA GLU A 789 -45.51 9.11 -25.23
C GLU A 789 -45.40 9.29 -26.75
N GLU A 790 -44.73 8.35 -27.42
CA GLU A 790 -44.89 8.21 -28.86
C GLU A 790 -46.40 8.10 -29.15
N PRO A 791 -46.90 8.64 -30.27
CA PRO A 791 -48.27 8.38 -30.71
C PRO A 791 -48.39 6.91 -31.10
N SER A 792 -48.48 6.03 -30.10
CA SER A 792 -48.74 4.63 -30.28
C SER A 792 -50.17 4.49 -30.79
N ARG A 793 -50.26 4.04 -32.04
CA ARG A 793 -51.34 3.21 -32.61
C ARG A 793 -52.75 3.58 -32.14
N ARG A 794 -53.52 4.19 -33.05
CA ARG A 794 -54.99 4.19 -33.04
C ARG A 794 -55.52 2.88 -32.43
N LEU A 795 -56.07 2.96 -31.22
CA LEU A 795 -56.96 1.95 -30.69
C LEU A 795 -58.17 1.92 -31.63
N ARG A 796 -58.19 0.95 -32.55
CA ARG A 796 -59.42 0.55 -33.24
C ARG A 796 -60.38 0.08 -32.14
N ILE A 797 -61.35 0.92 -31.82
CA ILE A 797 -62.55 0.50 -31.09
C ILE A 797 -63.34 -0.36 -32.10
N PRO A 798 -63.55 -1.67 -31.85
CA PRO A 798 -64.51 -2.41 -32.64
C PRO A 798 -65.92 -2.04 -32.15
N LEU A 799 -66.67 -1.33 -32.98
CA LEU A 799 -68.11 -1.19 -32.83
C LEU A 799 -68.77 -2.55 -33.11
N SER A 800 -68.94 -3.37 -32.07
CA SER A 800 -69.87 -4.50 -32.10
C SER A 800 -71.27 -3.99 -31.74
N LEU A 801 -72.00 -3.50 -32.74
CA LEU A 801 -73.45 -3.33 -32.66
C LEU A 801 -74.11 -4.72 -32.68
N ASN A 802 -74.47 -5.21 -31.51
CA ASN A 802 -75.29 -6.41 -31.37
C ASN A 802 -76.76 -6.02 -31.64
N ARG A 803 -77.23 -6.22 -32.88
CA ARG A 803 -78.66 -6.24 -33.21
C ARG A 803 -79.21 -7.63 -32.95
N LYS A 804 -80.02 -7.77 -31.90
CA LYS A 804 -81.08 -8.78 -31.83
C LYS A 804 -82.37 -8.12 -31.34
N ALA A 805 -83.26 -7.86 -32.28
CA ALA A 805 -84.70 -7.76 -32.08
C ALA A 805 -85.38 -8.39 -33.30
N THR A 806 -85.90 -9.59 -33.08
CA THR A 806 -87.15 -10.18 -33.63
C THR A 806 -87.76 -9.62 -34.93
N ALA A 807 -87.95 -10.48 -35.92
CA ALA A 807 -89.27 -10.86 -36.47
C ALA A 807 -89.13 -11.87 -37.64
N SER A 808 -90.14 -12.75 -37.76
CA SER A 808 -90.40 -13.84 -38.73
C SER A 808 -89.47 -15.05 -38.75
#